data_AF-A0A395M0C5-F1
#
_entry.id   AF-A0A395M0C5-F1
#
_cell.length_a   1.000
_cell.length_b   1.000
_cell.length_c   1.000
_cell.angle_alpha   90.00
_cell.angle_beta   90.00
_cell.angle_gamma   90.00
#
_symmetry.space_group_name_H-M   'P 1'
#
loop_
_entity.id
_entity.type
_entity.pdbx_description
1 polymer ?
#
loop_
_entity_poly.entity_id
_entity_poly.type
_entity_poly.pdbx_seq_one_letter_code
_entity_poly.pdbx_strand_id
1 'polypeptide(L)'
;MFVLQLGDNLSAKTAIGNKAKLLDFARYSGLPVPKGVIITDEFYQAALRKRVLRLEHGRVVAPNADWLMAMLTDVPPFRTLVAVRSAFSAEDRSDESLAGFFTSKLFVRARPYDELVQALCDVWSSALKHSGNFRRDVLLMEMVGARHSGVAFTETEYEDDLVNFTSGTADKLVSGQVAGETLLLPQLRQFETALAAEPLPDWAWRLQRLLKAVRKVFGARNWDIEWADDGKVCWLVQIRPITRMTRRNEQFTIANHKEIFPELPSPFMTSVVASCAEGLFSYYRKFDATLPAHRPFLEVFIGRPFINLSLMTDMMRHWGLPTRLVTDNIGGESGRVFGLNLNRLLTKLPVLLRQGVAQLLSPRSAKKLMSQILSRTARPFQNFGEATDELRWLYTALVTEMFSLTAAMSLPLVLLRQLGTLEEHNARQQTISSQMFSDLEPLRRLAQENPAIADALRRNQLPPDPAFQAAWHAYLSKHGHRGIYESDIARPRFRERPDALFAAILQPSSARPLPPRTLTGLLTLPIWFQASRAMHARESLRYTAMIGFERLRLALLELAAQAAQRGQLPNADAIWIMTISEVRALDDGKIFDETFFAQRHAEIERLRAYTVPDLFHRFDDLDAFRPSLSAEPALRLSGVSLTLGTVQGKAWVLREPSISLPEGFEKHRTILVARSVDAGWIPTFALVAGVVVETGGDLSHGSIILREIGLPAITNVRRATAVFHTGDWLQLNAAQGLVERLQSVSTPEGITPP
;
A
#
# COMPACT_ATOMS: atom_id res chain seq x y z
N MET A 1 -28.17 -31.64 -35.63
CA MET A 1 -28.88 -30.40 -35.30
C MET A 1 -27.95 -29.26 -35.69
N PHE A 2 -28.38 -28.37 -36.59
CA PHE A 2 -27.50 -27.37 -37.23
C PHE A 2 -27.56 -25.99 -36.58
N VAL A 3 -28.66 -25.71 -35.90
CA VAL A 3 -28.92 -24.45 -35.20
C VAL A 3 -29.41 -24.81 -33.80
N LEU A 4 -28.86 -24.17 -32.78
CA LEU A 4 -29.26 -24.34 -31.39
C LEU A 4 -29.80 -23.01 -30.87
N GLN A 5 -30.93 -23.03 -30.16
CA GLN A 5 -31.44 -21.82 -29.49
C GLN A 5 -30.58 -21.52 -28.27
N LEU A 6 -30.23 -20.24 -28.10
CA LEU A 6 -29.48 -19.80 -26.92
C LEU A 6 -30.41 -19.84 -25.69
N GLY A 7 -30.01 -20.60 -24.67
CA GLY A 7 -30.75 -20.75 -23.41
C GLY A 7 -31.45 -22.10 -23.23
N ASP A 8 -31.35 -23.02 -24.19
CA ASP A 8 -31.92 -24.38 -24.07
C ASP A 8 -31.00 -25.35 -23.29
N ASN A 9 -29.83 -24.87 -22.82
CA ASN A 9 -28.81 -25.66 -22.11
C ASN A 9 -28.30 -26.86 -22.92
N LEU A 10 -28.33 -26.75 -24.25
CA LEU A 10 -27.89 -27.79 -25.17
C LEU A 10 -26.36 -27.94 -25.19
N SER A 11 -25.64 -26.95 -24.68
CA SER A 11 -24.19 -26.98 -24.50
C SER A 11 -23.66 -28.06 -23.54
N ALA A 12 -24.55 -28.65 -22.71
CA ALA A 12 -24.23 -29.81 -21.88
C ALA A 12 -24.17 -31.13 -22.67
N LYS A 13 -24.79 -31.18 -23.85
CA LYS A 13 -24.99 -32.41 -24.65
C LYS A 13 -24.40 -32.30 -26.06
N THR A 14 -23.97 -31.12 -26.50
CA THR A 14 -23.45 -30.87 -27.84
C THR A 14 -22.13 -30.11 -27.76
N ALA A 15 -21.14 -30.55 -28.54
CA ALA A 15 -19.86 -29.85 -28.64
C ALA A 15 -20.08 -28.51 -29.35
N ILE A 16 -19.75 -27.40 -28.69
CA ILE A 16 -19.79 -26.03 -29.23
C ILE A 16 -18.63 -25.23 -28.63
N GLY A 17 -18.22 -24.13 -29.27
CA GLY A 17 -17.22 -23.21 -28.74
C GLY A 17 -17.57 -22.66 -27.36
N ASN A 18 -16.56 -22.39 -26.52
CA ASN A 18 -16.75 -22.07 -25.11
C ASN A 18 -17.52 -20.74 -24.91
N LYS A 19 -17.27 -19.75 -25.77
CA LYS A 19 -18.00 -18.48 -25.78
C LYS A 19 -19.51 -18.67 -25.91
N ALA A 20 -19.93 -19.50 -26.87
CA ALA A 20 -21.34 -19.84 -27.06
C ALA A 20 -21.89 -20.66 -25.88
N LYS A 21 -21.11 -21.61 -25.37
CA LYS A 21 -21.45 -22.44 -24.20
C LYS A 21 -21.73 -21.62 -22.95
N LEU A 22 -20.88 -20.64 -22.64
CA LEU A 22 -21.08 -19.79 -21.47
C LEU A 22 -22.32 -18.91 -21.60
N LEU A 23 -22.60 -18.36 -22.78
CA LEU A 23 -23.80 -17.55 -23.02
C LEU A 23 -25.09 -18.39 -23.00
N ASP A 24 -25.06 -19.61 -23.54
CA ASP A 24 -26.17 -20.57 -23.46
C ASP A 24 -26.52 -20.87 -21.99
N PHE A 25 -25.50 -21.24 -21.20
CA PHE A 25 -25.67 -21.50 -19.78
C PHE A 25 -26.12 -20.27 -18.98
N ALA A 26 -25.59 -19.08 -19.29
CA ALA A 26 -26.01 -17.82 -18.68
C ALA A 26 -27.51 -17.58 -18.87
N ARG A 27 -27.98 -17.70 -20.12
CA ARG A 27 -29.37 -17.46 -20.48
C ARG A 27 -30.31 -18.51 -19.88
N TYR A 28 -29.92 -19.79 -19.93
CA TYR A 28 -30.64 -20.87 -19.25
C TYR A 28 -30.80 -20.61 -17.75
N SER A 29 -29.76 -20.06 -17.12
CA SER A 29 -29.74 -19.70 -15.69
C SER A 29 -30.49 -18.40 -15.37
N GLY A 30 -31.15 -17.78 -16.35
CA GLY A 30 -31.96 -16.57 -16.18
C GLY A 30 -31.18 -15.24 -16.20
N LEU A 31 -29.92 -15.23 -16.64
CA LEU A 31 -29.20 -13.97 -16.87
C LEU A 31 -29.73 -13.25 -18.12
N PRO A 32 -29.71 -11.90 -18.13
CA PRO A 32 -30.18 -11.12 -19.27
C PRO A 32 -29.18 -11.20 -20.43
N VAL A 33 -29.29 -12.24 -21.24
CA VAL A 33 -28.52 -12.41 -22.48
C VAL A 33 -29.45 -12.09 -23.66
N PRO A 34 -29.02 -11.33 -24.69
CA PRO A 34 -29.85 -11.08 -25.88
C PRO A 34 -30.33 -12.39 -26.51
N LYS A 35 -31.52 -12.38 -27.13
CA LYS A 35 -32.01 -13.57 -27.83
C LYS A 35 -31.07 -13.90 -28.99
N GLY A 36 -30.86 -15.17 -29.26
CA GLY A 36 -29.98 -15.57 -30.34
C GLY A 36 -29.97 -17.07 -30.57
N VAL A 37 -29.22 -17.46 -31.58
CA VAL A 37 -28.96 -18.85 -31.95
C VAL A 37 -27.48 -19.09 -32.16
N ILE A 38 -27.09 -20.36 -32.05
CA ILE A 38 -25.74 -20.85 -32.34
C ILE A 38 -25.84 -21.66 -33.62
N ILE A 39 -25.14 -21.21 -34.67
CA ILE A 39 -24.96 -21.98 -35.91
C ILE A 39 -23.71 -22.83 -35.72
N THR A 40 -23.86 -24.14 -35.81
CA THR A 40 -22.78 -25.06 -35.40
C THR A 40 -21.76 -25.33 -36.50
N ASP A 41 -20.56 -25.78 -36.15
CA ASP A 41 -19.56 -26.23 -37.12
C ASP A 41 -20.09 -27.35 -38.01
N GLU A 42 -20.96 -28.24 -37.49
CA GLU A 42 -21.59 -29.29 -38.29
C GLU A 42 -22.43 -28.73 -39.44
N PHE A 43 -23.09 -27.58 -39.23
CA PHE A 43 -23.78 -26.87 -40.30
C PHE A 43 -22.78 -26.37 -41.35
N TYR A 44 -21.72 -25.69 -40.92
CA TYR A 44 -20.68 -25.18 -41.81
C TYR A 44 -20.09 -26.31 -42.69
N GLN A 45 -19.74 -27.45 -42.09
CA GLN A 45 -19.23 -28.62 -42.80
C GLN A 45 -20.28 -29.24 -43.74
N ALA A 46 -21.54 -29.31 -43.33
CA ALA A 46 -22.62 -29.82 -44.18
C ALA A 46 -22.89 -28.89 -45.37
N ALA A 47 -22.85 -27.58 -45.17
CA ALA A 47 -23.11 -26.58 -46.21
C ALA A 47 -21.97 -26.56 -47.25
N LEU A 48 -20.72 -26.74 -46.83
CA LEU A 48 -19.58 -26.97 -47.75
C LEU A 48 -19.74 -28.27 -48.55
N ARG A 49 -20.08 -29.39 -47.90
CA ARG A 49 -20.30 -30.69 -48.58
C ARG A 49 -21.41 -30.63 -49.62
N LYS A 50 -22.50 -29.92 -49.33
CA LYS A 50 -23.63 -29.71 -50.24
C LYS A 50 -23.39 -28.61 -51.29
N ARG A 51 -22.20 -27.98 -51.30
CA ARG A 51 -21.83 -26.86 -52.19
C ARG A 51 -22.75 -25.63 -52.09
N VAL A 52 -23.43 -25.48 -50.95
CA VAL A 52 -24.20 -24.29 -50.58
C VAL A 52 -23.24 -23.18 -50.15
N LEU A 53 -22.18 -23.55 -49.42
CA LEU A 53 -20.99 -22.72 -49.21
C LEU A 53 -19.87 -23.18 -50.15
N ARG A 54 -19.02 -22.24 -50.58
CA ARG A 54 -17.82 -22.48 -51.35
C ARG A 54 -16.63 -21.76 -50.75
N LEU A 55 -15.45 -22.33 -50.95
CA LEU A 55 -14.18 -21.69 -50.62
C LEU A 55 -13.58 -21.12 -51.90
N GLU A 56 -13.56 -19.80 -52.02
CA GLU A 56 -13.08 -19.09 -53.20
C GLU A 56 -12.07 -18.02 -52.77
N HIS A 57 -10.85 -18.06 -53.31
CA HIS A 57 -9.80 -17.07 -53.04
C HIS A 57 -9.54 -16.78 -51.55
N GLY A 58 -9.57 -17.83 -50.71
CA GLY A 58 -9.36 -17.69 -49.25
C GLY A 58 -10.55 -17.07 -48.50
N ARG A 59 -11.74 -17.06 -49.10
CA ARG A 59 -13.00 -16.62 -48.47
C ARG A 59 -14.06 -17.71 -48.56
N VAL A 60 -14.96 -17.70 -47.59
CA VAL A 60 -16.22 -18.44 -47.62
C VAL A 60 -17.23 -17.60 -48.38
N VAL A 61 -17.89 -18.18 -49.38
CA VAL A 61 -18.91 -17.50 -50.20
C VAL A 61 -20.15 -18.37 -50.27
N ALA A 62 -21.33 -17.74 -50.19
CA ALA A 62 -22.63 -18.36 -50.42
C ALA A 62 -23.21 -17.80 -51.74
N PRO A 63 -23.16 -18.54 -52.86
CA PRO A 63 -23.62 -18.03 -54.17
C PRO A 63 -25.11 -17.66 -54.22
N ASN A 64 -25.92 -18.23 -53.31
CA ASN A 64 -27.34 -17.97 -53.20
C ASN A 64 -27.72 -17.89 -51.73
N ALA A 65 -28.16 -16.71 -51.28
CA ALA A 65 -28.54 -16.45 -49.90
C ALA A 65 -29.75 -17.28 -49.46
N ASP A 66 -30.74 -17.45 -50.34
CA ASP A 66 -31.95 -18.23 -50.05
C ASP A 66 -31.64 -19.70 -49.83
N TRP A 67 -30.67 -20.28 -50.56
CA TRP A 67 -30.27 -21.67 -50.36
C TRP A 67 -29.60 -21.90 -49.00
N LEU A 68 -28.75 -20.98 -48.55
CA LEU A 68 -28.13 -21.07 -47.24
C LEU A 68 -29.18 -20.93 -46.13
N MET A 69 -30.09 -19.96 -46.28
CA MET A 69 -31.15 -19.72 -45.31
C MET A 69 -32.20 -20.84 -45.29
N ALA A 70 -32.51 -21.47 -46.43
CA ALA A 70 -33.35 -22.65 -46.48
C ALA A 70 -32.75 -23.86 -45.74
N MET A 71 -31.42 -23.91 -45.59
CA MET A 71 -30.72 -24.93 -44.80
C MET A 71 -30.68 -24.57 -43.30
N LEU A 72 -30.91 -23.30 -42.95
CA LEU A 72 -30.98 -22.75 -41.58
C LEU A 72 -32.43 -22.62 -41.10
N THR A 73 -33.22 -23.71 -41.22
CA THR A 73 -34.68 -23.71 -40.97
C THR A 73 -35.11 -23.29 -39.57
N ASP A 74 -34.23 -23.44 -38.57
CA ASP A 74 -34.56 -23.20 -37.16
C ASP A 74 -34.08 -21.84 -36.64
N VAL A 75 -33.63 -20.95 -37.53
CA VAL A 75 -33.29 -19.56 -37.17
C VAL A 75 -34.59 -18.77 -36.97
N PRO A 76 -34.83 -18.21 -35.76
CA PRO A 76 -36.06 -17.48 -35.48
C PRO A 76 -36.10 -16.18 -36.30
N PRO A 77 -37.31 -15.66 -36.61
CA PRO A 77 -37.42 -14.38 -37.29
C PRO A 77 -36.97 -13.24 -36.37
N PHE A 78 -35.79 -12.68 -36.63
CA PHE A 78 -35.32 -11.47 -35.96
C PHE A 78 -36.04 -10.24 -36.54
N ARG A 79 -36.73 -9.50 -35.67
CA ARG A 79 -37.45 -8.25 -36.04
C ARG A 79 -36.57 -7.00 -35.96
N THR A 80 -35.36 -7.15 -35.45
CA THR A 80 -34.37 -6.10 -35.21
C THR A 80 -33.07 -6.43 -35.94
N LEU A 81 -32.10 -5.50 -35.90
CA LEU A 81 -30.73 -5.77 -36.34
C LEU A 81 -30.11 -6.87 -35.47
N VAL A 82 -29.16 -7.61 -36.04
CA VAL A 82 -28.46 -8.71 -35.38
C VAL A 82 -26.95 -8.47 -35.34
N ALA A 83 -26.31 -9.07 -34.36
CA ALA A 83 -24.86 -9.21 -34.26
C ALA A 83 -24.48 -10.63 -34.67
N VAL A 84 -23.56 -10.74 -35.63
CA VAL A 84 -22.97 -12.01 -36.10
C VAL A 84 -21.56 -12.09 -35.54
N ARG A 85 -21.31 -13.01 -34.61
CA ARG A 85 -20.05 -13.10 -33.85
C ARG A 85 -19.44 -14.48 -34.00
N SER A 86 -18.11 -14.54 -34.12
CA SER A 86 -17.40 -15.81 -34.00
C SER A 86 -17.55 -16.37 -32.58
N ALA A 87 -17.67 -17.70 -32.50
CA ALA A 87 -17.57 -18.48 -31.28
C ALA A 87 -16.64 -19.69 -31.54
N PHE A 88 -15.50 -19.43 -32.19
CA PHE A 88 -14.61 -20.49 -32.64
C PHE A 88 -13.83 -21.09 -31.47
N SER A 89 -13.64 -22.41 -31.46
CA SER A 89 -12.93 -23.07 -30.36
C SER A 89 -11.43 -22.75 -30.29
N ALA A 90 -10.88 -22.07 -31.32
CA ALA A 90 -9.51 -21.55 -31.30
C ALA A 90 -9.35 -20.31 -30.42
N GLU A 91 -10.43 -19.58 -30.12
CA GLU A 91 -10.43 -18.43 -29.19
C GLU A 91 -10.10 -18.84 -27.75
N ASP A 92 -10.17 -20.14 -27.45
CA ASP A 92 -10.08 -20.71 -26.10
C ASP A 92 -8.69 -21.25 -25.73
N ARG A 93 -7.66 -21.06 -26.57
CA ARG A 93 -6.29 -21.54 -26.26
C ARG A 93 -5.71 -20.74 -25.08
N SER A 94 -5.18 -21.46 -24.08
CA SER A 94 -4.78 -20.95 -22.76
C SER A 94 -3.61 -19.95 -22.78
N ASP A 95 -2.88 -19.86 -23.89
CA ASP A 95 -1.54 -19.28 -23.88
C ASP A 95 -1.49 -17.89 -24.54
N GLU A 96 -2.53 -17.49 -25.27
CA GLU A 96 -2.61 -16.18 -25.95
C GLU A 96 -4.05 -15.63 -25.89
N SER A 97 -4.24 -14.45 -25.30
CA SER A 97 -5.52 -13.73 -25.39
C SER A 97 -5.71 -13.17 -26.79
N LEU A 98 -6.34 -13.96 -27.66
CA LEU A 98 -6.69 -13.59 -29.04
C LEU A 98 -7.93 -12.68 -29.11
N ALA A 99 -8.00 -11.66 -28.25
CA ALA A 99 -9.10 -10.68 -28.27
C ALA A 99 -9.06 -9.90 -29.61
N GLY A 100 -10.19 -9.86 -30.32
CA GLY A 100 -10.28 -9.20 -31.64
C GLY A 100 -9.67 -9.98 -32.81
N PHE A 101 -9.26 -11.23 -32.60
CA PHE A 101 -8.57 -12.05 -33.61
C PHE A 101 -9.46 -12.54 -34.76
N PHE A 102 -10.76 -12.74 -34.49
CA PHE A 102 -11.76 -13.12 -35.48
C PHE A 102 -12.78 -11.99 -35.71
N THR A 103 -13.41 -12.00 -36.87
CA THR A 103 -14.33 -10.94 -37.28
C THR A 103 -15.66 -11.08 -36.56
N SER A 104 -16.22 -9.96 -36.10
CA SER A 104 -17.61 -9.81 -35.69
C SER A 104 -18.27 -8.73 -36.53
N LYS A 105 -19.53 -8.92 -36.91
CA LYS A 105 -20.32 -7.95 -37.68
C LYS A 105 -21.51 -7.51 -36.85
N LEU A 106 -21.60 -6.22 -36.57
CA LEU A 106 -22.66 -5.61 -35.77
C LEU A 106 -23.67 -4.91 -36.67
N PHE A 107 -24.87 -4.67 -36.15
CA PHE A 107 -25.94 -3.92 -36.84
C PHE A 107 -26.38 -4.52 -38.19
N VAL A 108 -26.34 -5.84 -38.33
CA VAL A 108 -26.67 -6.54 -39.57
C VAL A 108 -28.17 -6.68 -39.72
N ARG A 109 -28.73 -6.40 -40.91
CA ARG A 109 -30.14 -6.67 -41.19
C ARG A 109 -30.37 -8.17 -41.37
N ALA A 110 -31.32 -8.73 -40.62
CA ALA A 110 -31.70 -10.14 -40.76
C ALA A 110 -32.54 -10.42 -42.02
N ARG A 111 -33.21 -9.40 -42.56
CA ARG A 111 -33.96 -9.46 -43.83
C ARG A 111 -33.83 -8.13 -44.59
N PRO A 112 -33.70 -8.15 -45.94
CA PRO A 112 -33.49 -9.33 -46.79
C PRO A 112 -32.18 -10.06 -46.45
N TYR A 113 -32.08 -11.36 -46.81
CA TYR A 113 -31.04 -12.24 -46.26
C TYR A 113 -29.62 -11.96 -46.74
N ASP A 114 -29.44 -11.17 -47.80
CA ASP A 114 -28.14 -10.92 -48.43
C ASP A 114 -27.11 -10.39 -47.42
N GLU A 115 -27.51 -9.42 -46.58
CA GLU A 115 -26.63 -8.79 -45.59
C GLU A 115 -26.22 -9.78 -44.48
N LEU A 116 -27.17 -10.59 -44.01
CA LEU A 116 -26.94 -11.63 -43.01
C LEU A 116 -26.01 -12.72 -43.53
N VAL A 117 -26.26 -13.21 -44.74
CA VAL A 117 -25.45 -14.25 -45.37
C VAL A 117 -24.03 -13.75 -45.63
N GLN A 118 -23.88 -12.50 -46.09
CA GLN A 118 -22.56 -11.88 -46.25
C GLN A 118 -21.83 -11.78 -44.90
N ALA A 119 -22.53 -11.36 -43.84
CA ALA A 119 -21.94 -11.28 -42.50
C ALA A 119 -21.48 -12.65 -41.99
N LEU A 120 -22.29 -13.71 -42.17
CA LEU A 120 -21.91 -15.08 -41.83
C LEU A 120 -20.65 -15.54 -42.59
N CYS A 121 -20.62 -15.29 -43.90
CA CYS A 121 -19.48 -15.60 -44.76
C CYS A 121 -18.21 -14.85 -44.33
N ASP A 122 -18.31 -13.57 -43.99
CA ASP A 122 -17.19 -12.76 -43.50
C ASP A 122 -16.63 -13.33 -42.18
N VAL A 123 -17.52 -13.70 -41.24
CA VAL A 123 -17.12 -14.31 -39.97
C VAL A 123 -16.41 -15.64 -40.19
N TRP A 124 -16.96 -16.56 -40.99
CA TRP A 124 -16.27 -17.83 -41.31
C TRP A 124 -14.97 -17.62 -42.09
N SER A 125 -14.91 -16.64 -42.99
CA SER A 125 -13.69 -16.30 -43.72
C SER A 125 -12.55 -15.88 -42.79
N SER A 126 -12.87 -15.25 -41.67
CA SER A 126 -11.87 -14.89 -40.66
C SER A 126 -11.16 -16.11 -40.05
N ALA A 127 -11.83 -17.28 -40.02
CA ALA A 127 -11.22 -18.54 -39.59
C ALA A 127 -10.17 -19.06 -40.58
N LEU A 128 -10.32 -18.79 -41.88
CA LEU A 128 -9.44 -19.31 -42.94
C LEU A 128 -8.04 -18.68 -42.92
N LYS A 129 -7.90 -17.51 -42.29
CA LYS A 129 -6.61 -16.82 -42.13
C LYS A 129 -5.67 -17.55 -41.16
N HIS A 130 -6.15 -18.57 -40.46
CA HIS A 130 -5.45 -19.21 -39.36
C HIS A 130 -5.34 -20.72 -39.58
N SER A 131 -4.14 -21.25 -39.36
CA SER A 131 -3.81 -22.67 -39.48
C SER A 131 -4.24 -23.41 -38.21
N GLY A 132 -5.08 -24.45 -38.38
CA GLY A 132 -5.49 -25.33 -37.28
C GLY A 132 -6.83 -26.00 -37.51
N ASN A 133 -7.03 -27.15 -36.87
CA ASN A 133 -8.33 -27.81 -36.83
C ASN A 133 -9.08 -27.37 -35.56
N PHE A 134 -10.09 -26.52 -35.72
CA PHE A 134 -10.94 -26.01 -34.65
C PHE A 134 -12.37 -25.82 -35.16
N ARG A 135 -13.33 -25.79 -34.22
CA ARG A 135 -14.75 -25.62 -34.54
C ARG A 135 -15.06 -24.20 -34.97
N ARG A 136 -15.91 -24.03 -35.99
CA ARG A 136 -16.32 -22.75 -36.58
C ARG A 136 -17.76 -22.38 -36.24
N ASP A 137 -18.11 -22.50 -34.97
CA ASP A 137 -19.44 -22.12 -34.48
C ASP A 137 -19.63 -20.59 -34.56
N VAL A 138 -20.83 -20.13 -34.90
CA VAL A 138 -21.17 -18.70 -35.04
C VAL A 138 -22.38 -18.36 -34.17
N LEU A 139 -22.27 -17.27 -33.42
CA LEU A 139 -23.35 -16.69 -32.61
C LEU A 139 -24.09 -15.64 -33.43
N LEU A 140 -25.40 -15.83 -33.56
CA LEU A 140 -26.31 -14.86 -34.17
C LEU A 140 -27.26 -14.35 -33.08
N MET A 141 -27.08 -13.10 -32.65
CA MET A 141 -27.80 -12.51 -31.52
C MET A 141 -28.53 -11.24 -31.93
N GLU A 142 -29.67 -10.93 -31.29
CA GLU A 142 -30.31 -9.62 -31.41
C GLU A 142 -29.33 -8.52 -30.99
N MET A 143 -29.22 -7.47 -31.80
CA MET A 143 -28.35 -6.34 -31.53
C MET A 143 -28.94 -5.49 -30.40
N VAL A 144 -28.13 -5.20 -29.38
CA VAL A 144 -28.50 -4.31 -28.28
C VAL A 144 -28.27 -2.86 -28.70
N GLY A 145 -29.31 -2.03 -28.61
CA GLY A 145 -29.22 -0.57 -28.78
C GLY A 145 -28.58 0.09 -27.58
N ALA A 146 -27.28 -0.15 -27.37
CA ALA A 146 -26.55 0.26 -26.19
C ALA A 146 -26.45 1.79 -26.06
N ARG A 147 -26.88 2.33 -24.93
CA ARG A 147 -26.56 3.69 -24.48
C ARG A 147 -25.17 3.74 -23.87
N HIS A 148 -24.82 2.69 -23.13
CA HIS A 148 -23.49 2.47 -22.58
C HIS A 148 -23.12 1.01 -22.77
N SER A 149 -21.85 0.74 -23.03
CA SER A 149 -21.35 -0.63 -23.06
C SER A 149 -19.87 -0.63 -22.71
N GLY A 150 -19.36 -1.80 -22.36
CA GLY A 150 -17.98 -1.91 -21.94
C GLY A 150 -17.59 -3.30 -21.50
N VAL A 151 -16.44 -3.34 -20.83
CA VAL A 151 -15.86 -4.54 -20.25
C VAL A 151 -15.80 -4.36 -18.73
N ALA A 152 -16.15 -5.40 -17.99
CA ALA A 152 -16.07 -5.44 -16.55
C ALA A 152 -15.21 -6.63 -16.10
N PHE A 153 -14.21 -6.36 -15.27
CA PHE A 153 -13.35 -7.36 -14.65
C PHE A 153 -13.77 -7.57 -13.21
N THR A 154 -14.33 -8.74 -12.94
CA THR A 154 -14.60 -9.19 -11.58
C THR A 154 -13.48 -10.14 -11.16
N GLU A 155 -12.76 -9.77 -10.10
CA GLU A 155 -11.60 -10.50 -9.60
C GLU A 155 -11.79 -10.76 -8.10
N THR A 156 -11.46 -11.96 -7.64
CA THR A 156 -11.70 -12.38 -6.24
C THR A 156 -10.80 -11.69 -5.23
N GLU A 157 -9.66 -11.14 -5.67
CA GLU A 157 -8.69 -10.48 -4.80
C GLU A 157 -9.01 -8.99 -4.51
N TYR A 158 -10.10 -8.48 -5.08
CA TYR A 158 -10.52 -7.08 -4.95
C TYR A 158 -11.97 -6.98 -4.48
N GLU A 159 -12.30 -5.90 -3.77
CA GLU A 159 -13.67 -5.61 -3.33
C GLU A 159 -14.45 -4.76 -4.35
N ASP A 160 -13.83 -4.35 -5.46
CA ASP A 160 -14.44 -3.61 -6.57
C ASP A 160 -14.25 -4.33 -7.92
N ASP A 161 -15.31 -4.36 -8.71
CA ASP A 161 -15.28 -4.70 -10.13
C ASP A 161 -14.71 -3.51 -10.92
N LEU A 162 -13.71 -3.74 -11.77
CA LEU A 162 -13.15 -2.71 -12.66
C LEU A 162 -13.96 -2.66 -13.93
N VAL A 163 -14.54 -1.51 -14.23
CA VAL A 163 -15.33 -1.30 -15.44
C VAL A 163 -14.62 -0.31 -16.33
N ASN A 164 -14.41 -0.69 -17.58
CA ASN A 164 -14.01 0.21 -18.65
C ASN A 164 -15.18 0.35 -19.63
N PHE A 165 -15.68 1.56 -19.85
CA PHE A 165 -16.93 1.79 -20.58
C PHE A 165 -16.85 2.98 -21.55
N THR A 166 -17.79 3.00 -22.50
CA THR A 166 -18.03 4.11 -23.42
C THR A 166 -19.52 4.31 -23.61
N SER A 167 -19.93 5.52 -24.03
CA SER A 167 -21.26 5.74 -24.59
C SER A 167 -21.39 5.03 -25.95
N GLY A 168 -22.58 4.52 -26.26
CA GLY A 168 -22.82 3.74 -27.47
C GLY A 168 -22.29 2.31 -27.40
N THR A 169 -21.80 1.77 -28.53
CA THR A 169 -21.27 0.40 -28.63
C THR A 169 -19.77 0.30 -28.34
N ALA A 170 -19.38 -0.75 -27.64
CA ALA A 170 -18.02 -0.97 -27.15
C ALA A 170 -17.07 -1.57 -28.20
N ASP A 171 -17.47 -1.76 -29.45
CA ASP A 171 -16.62 -2.38 -30.48
C ASP A 171 -15.29 -1.63 -30.68
N LYS A 172 -15.36 -0.29 -30.68
CA LYS A 172 -14.18 0.58 -30.75
C LYS A 172 -13.36 0.59 -29.47
N LEU A 173 -13.98 0.33 -28.32
CA LEU A 173 -13.30 0.23 -27.02
C LEU A 173 -12.53 -1.10 -26.91
N VAL A 174 -13.19 -2.21 -27.25
CA VAL A 174 -12.60 -3.57 -27.19
C VAL A 174 -11.48 -3.74 -28.23
N SER A 175 -11.57 -3.06 -29.38
CA SER A 175 -10.51 -3.01 -30.40
C SER A 175 -9.39 -2.00 -30.10
N GLY A 176 -9.48 -1.23 -29.00
CA GLY A 176 -8.47 -0.25 -28.60
C GLY A 176 -8.44 1.03 -29.44
N GLN A 177 -9.45 1.29 -30.26
CA GLN A 177 -9.54 2.49 -31.11
C GLN A 177 -10.01 3.74 -30.35
N VAL A 178 -10.69 3.57 -29.20
CA VAL A 178 -11.19 4.65 -28.34
C VAL A 178 -10.75 4.40 -26.90
N ALA A 179 -10.27 5.46 -26.24
CA ALA A 179 -10.02 5.44 -24.81
C ALA A 179 -11.37 5.47 -24.07
N GLY A 180 -11.68 4.42 -23.30
CA GLY A 180 -12.87 4.39 -22.46
C GLY A 180 -12.63 5.01 -21.08
N GLU A 181 -13.73 5.27 -20.39
CA GLU A 181 -13.73 5.75 -19.01
C GLU A 181 -13.64 4.58 -18.03
N THR A 182 -12.95 4.78 -16.91
CA THR A 182 -12.80 3.77 -15.87
C THR A 182 -13.69 4.06 -14.66
N LEU A 183 -14.42 3.06 -14.20
CA LEU A 183 -15.26 3.11 -13.00
C LEU A 183 -14.99 1.90 -12.11
N LEU A 184 -14.85 2.13 -10.79
CA LEU A 184 -14.76 1.07 -9.80
C LEU A 184 -16.13 0.85 -9.15
N LEU A 185 -16.72 -0.32 -9.39
CA LEU A 185 -18.02 -0.70 -8.84
C LEU A 185 -17.87 -1.65 -7.66
N PRO A 186 -18.35 -1.30 -6.46
CA PRO A 186 -18.29 -2.20 -5.30
C PRO A 186 -18.95 -3.56 -5.56
N GLN A 187 -18.26 -4.64 -5.22
CA GLN A 187 -18.81 -5.98 -5.32
C GLN A 187 -19.92 -6.19 -4.28
N LEU A 188 -21.14 -6.41 -4.75
CA LEU A 188 -22.26 -6.79 -3.88
C LEU A 188 -22.18 -8.28 -3.53
N ARG A 189 -22.33 -8.60 -2.24
CA ARG A 189 -22.53 -9.97 -1.71
C ARG A 189 -24.02 -10.36 -1.77
N GLN A 190 -24.34 -11.62 -1.50
CA GLN A 190 -25.66 -12.22 -1.75
C GLN A 190 -26.84 -11.41 -1.18
N PHE A 191 -26.70 -10.84 0.01
CA PHE A 191 -27.75 -10.06 0.69
C PHE A 191 -27.61 -8.54 0.53
N GLU A 192 -26.66 -8.08 -0.28
CA GLU A 192 -26.43 -6.65 -0.51
C GLU A 192 -27.14 -6.19 -1.77
N THR A 193 -27.96 -5.15 -1.67
CA THR A 193 -28.76 -4.60 -2.78
C THR A 193 -28.19 -3.30 -3.33
N ALA A 194 -27.45 -2.55 -2.49
CA ALA A 194 -26.76 -1.32 -2.85
C ALA A 194 -25.83 -0.87 -1.71
N LEU A 195 -24.56 -0.55 -2.01
CA LEU A 195 -23.71 0.15 -1.05
C LEU A 195 -23.97 1.65 -1.19
N ALA A 196 -24.64 2.25 -0.20
CA ALA A 196 -25.15 3.63 -0.17
C ALA A 196 -24.08 4.73 -0.19
N ALA A 197 -22.84 4.43 -0.57
CA ALA A 197 -21.73 5.35 -0.40
C ALA A 197 -21.74 6.50 -1.44
N GLU A 198 -22.29 6.31 -2.65
CA GLU A 198 -22.45 7.38 -3.65
C GLU A 198 -23.63 7.12 -4.62
N PRO A 199 -24.23 8.18 -5.21
CA PRO A 199 -25.19 8.04 -6.29
C PRO A 199 -24.48 7.54 -7.56
N LEU A 200 -24.51 6.23 -7.79
CA LEU A 200 -24.09 5.65 -9.07
C LEU A 200 -25.10 6.03 -10.17
N PRO A 201 -24.66 6.25 -11.42
CA PRO A 201 -25.54 6.38 -12.56
C PRO A 201 -26.48 5.17 -12.69
N ASP A 202 -27.68 5.36 -13.25
CA ASP A 202 -28.69 4.30 -13.38
C ASP A 202 -28.17 3.03 -14.08
N TRP A 203 -27.32 3.20 -15.10
CA TRP A 203 -26.72 2.07 -15.83
C TRP A 203 -25.74 1.29 -14.96
N ALA A 204 -24.98 1.97 -14.10
CA ALA A 204 -24.01 1.35 -13.21
C ALA A 204 -24.69 0.49 -12.14
N TRP A 205 -25.87 0.90 -11.66
CA TRP A 205 -26.72 0.05 -10.81
C TRP A 205 -27.16 -1.24 -11.49
N ARG A 206 -27.60 -1.15 -12.75
CA ARG A 206 -28.00 -2.33 -13.54
C ARG A 206 -26.81 -3.26 -13.81
N LEU A 207 -25.66 -2.69 -14.14
CA LEU A 207 -24.42 -3.44 -14.30
C LEU A 207 -24.01 -4.14 -13.00
N GLN A 208 -23.98 -3.43 -11.87
CA GLN A 208 -23.61 -4.02 -10.58
C GLN A 208 -24.52 -5.22 -10.21
N ARG A 209 -25.82 -5.13 -10.50
CA ARG A 209 -26.76 -6.24 -10.33
C ARG A 209 -26.47 -7.40 -11.29
N LEU A 210 -26.14 -7.11 -12.55
CA LEU A 210 -25.72 -8.12 -13.52
C LEU A 210 -24.46 -8.85 -13.04
N LEU A 211 -23.42 -8.13 -12.62
CA LEU A 211 -22.16 -8.70 -12.15
C LEU A 211 -22.34 -9.58 -10.90
N LYS A 212 -23.21 -9.16 -9.97
CA LYS A 212 -23.61 -9.99 -8.83
C LYS A 212 -24.29 -11.28 -9.28
N ALA A 213 -25.21 -11.20 -10.24
CA ALA A 213 -25.91 -12.37 -10.77
C ALA A 213 -24.95 -13.31 -11.52
N VAL A 214 -24.01 -12.76 -12.30
CA VAL A 214 -22.94 -13.52 -12.98
C VAL A 214 -22.12 -14.32 -11.95
N ARG A 215 -21.62 -13.68 -10.88
CA ARG A 215 -20.89 -14.38 -9.81
C ARG A 215 -21.73 -15.46 -9.11
N LYS A 216 -23.05 -15.28 -9.01
CA LYS A 216 -23.96 -16.29 -8.45
C LYS A 216 -24.09 -17.51 -9.38
N VAL A 217 -24.17 -17.29 -10.69
CA VAL A 217 -24.37 -18.35 -11.70
C VAL A 217 -23.08 -19.10 -12.02
N PHE A 218 -21.98 -18.38 -12.25
CA PHE A 218 -20.70 -18.96 -12.66
C PHE A 218 -19.72 -19.21 -11.50
N GLY A 219 -20.07 -18.76 -10.30
CA GLY A 219 -19.22 -18.82 -9.11
C GLY A 219 -18.30 -17.60 -8.96
N ALA A 220 -17.82 -17.39 -7.74
CA ALA A 220 -16.87 -16.34 -7.40
C ALA A 220 -15.46 -16.71 -7.89
N ARG A 221 -15.22 -16.47 -9.18
CA ARG A 221 -13.94 -16.62 -9.87
C ARG A 221 -13.64 -15.33 -10.64
N ASN A 222 -12.48 -15.29 -11.27
CA ASN A 222 -12.07 -14.14 -12.06
C ASN A 222 -12.73 -14.19 -13.45
N TRP A 223 -13.64 -13.26 -13.72
CA TRP A 223 -14.38 -13.18 -14.98
C TRP A 223 -14.16 -11.84 -15.66
N ASP A 224 -13.96 -11.92 -16.97
CA ASP A 224 -13.99 -10.80 -17.90
C ASP A 224 -15.34 -10.85 -18.63
N ILE A 225 -16.09 -9.75 -18.51
CA ILE A 225 -17.51 -9.67 -18.86
C ILE A 225 -17.72 -8.49 -19.81
N GLU A 226 -18.18 -8.75 -21.03
CA GLU A 226 -18.68 -7.71 -21.92
C GLU A 226 -20.18 -7.51 -21.70
N TRP A 227 -20.57 -6.26 -21.57
CA TRP A 227 -21.95 -5.88 -21.25
C TRP A 227 -22.42 -4.70 -22.10
N ALA A 228 -23.73 -4.59 -22.27
CA ALA A 228 -24.37 -3.49 -22.98
C ALA A 228 -25.67 -3.09 -22.27
N ASP A 229 -25.80 -1.81 -21.92
CA ASP A 229 -26.98 -1.24 -21.29
C ASP A 229 -27.81 -0.45 -22.29
N ASP A 230 -29.08 -0.82 -22.47
CA ASP A 230 -30.03 -0.14 -23.38
C ASP A 230 -30.83 1.00 -22.71
N GLY A 231 -30.53 1.32 -21.44
CA GLY A 231 -31.27 2.25 -20.60
C GLY A 231 -32.35 1.59 -19.72
N LYS A 232 -32.71 0.33 -19.95
CA LYS A 232 -33.69 -0.43 -19.17
C LYS A 232 -33.09 -1.71 -18.60
N VAL A 233 -32.29 -2.42 -19.38
CA VAL A 233 -31.66 -3.70 -19.05
C VAL A 233 -30.17 -3.60 -19.39
N CYS A 234 -29.33 -4.07 -18.46
CA CYS A 234 -27.93 -4.33 -18.72
C CYS A 234 -27.79 -5.78 -19.17
N TRP A 235 -27.43 -5.97 -20.43
CA TRP A 235 -27.32 -7.26 -21.10
C TRP A 235 -25.91 -7.82 -20.97
N LEU A 236 -25.81 -9.13 -20.72
CA LEU A 236 -24.58 -9.89 -20.85
C LEU A 236 -24.36 -10.26 -22.31
N VAL A 237 -23.28 -9.76 -22.90
CA VAL A 237 -22.95 -9.94 -24.31
C VAL A 237 -21.83 -10.95 -24.49
N GLN A 238 -20.91 -11.05 -23.53
CA GLN A 238 -19.86 -12.07 -23.49
C GLN A 238 -19.38 -12.29 -22.06
N ILE A 239 -18.89 -13.49 -21.75
CA ILE A 239 -18.17 -13.80 -20.52
C ILE A 239 -17.03 -14.77 -20.83
N ARG A 240 -15.88 -14.57 -20.18
CA ARG A 240 -14.72 -15.46 -20.26
C ARG A 240 -13.92 -15.46 -18.96
N PRO A 241 -13.18 -16.54 -18.62
CA PRO A 241 -12.28 -16.54 -17.48
C PRO A 241 -11.11 -15.58 -17.73
N ILE A 242 -10.65 -14.89 -16.68
CA ILE A 242 -9.43 -14.08 -16.73
C ILE A 242 -8.21 -15.01 -16.68
N THR A 243 -7.37 -14.98 -17.72
CA THR A 243 -6.11 -15.76 -17.78
C THR A 243 -4.93 -14.98 -17.21
N ARG A 244 -4.95 -13.64 -17.29
CA ARG A 244 -3.94 -12.76 -16.72
C ARG A 244 -4.60 -11.68 -15.88
N MET A 245 -4.22 -11.60 -14.61
CA MET A 245 -4.76 -10.61 -13.66
C MET A 245 -4.55 -9.18 -14.18
N THR A 246 -5.54 -8.32 -13.93
CA THR A 246 -5.45 -6.92 -14.35
C THR A 246 -4.63 -6.15 -13.32
N ARG A 247 -3.60 -5.41 -13.75
CA ARG A 247 -2.94 -4.44 -12.85
C ARG A 247 -3.93 -3.33 -12.52
N ARG A 248 -4.28 -3.19 -11.24
CA ARG A 248 -5.18 -2.15 -10.75
C ARG A 248 -4.37 -0.89 -10.39
N ASN A 249 -5.00 0.28 -10.51
CA ASN A 249 -4.43 1.56 -10.08
C ASN A 249 -4.52 1.70 -8.55
N GLU A 250 -3.83 0.83 -7.83
CA GLU A 250 -3.88 0.74 -6.37
C GLU A 250 -3.17 1.92 -5.69
N GLN A 251 -3.61 2.22 -4.47
CA GLN A 251 -3.09 3.31 -3.67
C GLN A 251 -2.00 2.82 -2.71
N PHE A 252 -0.90 3.58 -2.62
CA PHE A 252 0.29 3.24 -1.84
C PHE A 252 0.63 4.34 -0.84
N THR A 253 1.13 3.97 0.35
CA THR A 253 1.54 4.92 1.41
C THR A 253 2.91 4.61 2.02
N ILE A 254 3.68 5.64 2.35
CA ILE A 254 5.00 5.53 3.03
C ILE A 254 4.96 6.02 4.49
N ALA A 255 3.81 6.47 4.98
CA ALA A 255 3.69 7.22 6.24
C ALA A 255 4.40 6.57 7.45
N ASN A 256 4.24 5.26 7.68
CA ASN A 256 4.93 4.57 8.78
C ASN A 256 6.42 4.29 8.51
N HIS A 257 6.84 4.08 7.25
CA HIS A 257 8.24 3.81 6.93
C HIS A 257 9.13 5.04 7.12
N LYS A 258 8.59 6.24 6.87
CA LYS A 258 9.31 7.52 7.10
C LYS A 258 9.69 7.74 8.57
N GLU A 259 8.99 7.10 9.51
CA GLU A 259 9.31 7.22 10.94
C GLU A 259 10.46 6.31 11.37
N ILE A 260 10.78 5.25 10.60
CA ILE A 260 11.75 4.22 11.01
C ILE A 260 12.94 4.09 10.08
N PHE A 261 12.82 4.59 8.85
CA PHE A 261 13.86 4.59 7.84
C PHE A 261 14.24 6.02 7.43
N PRO A 262 15.49 6.23 6.97
CA PRO A 262 15.88 7.48 6.31
C PRO A 262 15.06 7.73 5.04
N GLU A 263 15.19 8.93 4.45
CA GLU A 263 14.40 9.28 3.26
C GLU A 263 14.63 8.32 2.09
N LEU A 264 15.89 7.87 1.91
CA LEU A 264 16.25 6.76 1.07
C LEU A 264 16.91 5.66 1.94
N PRO A 265 16.21 4.55 2.21
CA PRO A 265 16.80 3.41 2.92
C PRO A 265 17.95 2.79 2.13
N SER A 266 18.83 2.07 2.82
CA SER A 266 19.88 1.29 2.15
C SER A 266 19.27 0.29 1.14
N PRO A 267 19.91 0.05 -0.02
CA PRO A 267 19.49 -1.01 -0.95
C PRO A 267 19.37 -2.38 -0.26
N PHE A 268 20.28 -2.66 0.69
CA PHE A 268 20.23 -3.87 1.50
C PHE A 268 18.91 -3.97 2.25
N MET A 269 18.58 -2.97 3.08
CA MET A 269 17.36 -3.01 3.87
C MET A 269 16.11 -2.98 2.99
N THR A 270 16.10 -2.18 1.92
CA THR A 270 14.98 -2.14 0.97
C THR A 270 14.69 -3.52 0.39
N SER A 271 15.74 -4.28 0.04
CA SER A 271 15.59 -5.66 -0.46
C SER A 271 15.14 -6.66 0.60
N VAL A 272 15.55 -6.50 1.87
CA VAL A 272 15.01 -7.27 3.01
C VAL A 272 13.50 -7.05 3.11
N VAL A 273 13.05 -5.79 3.16
CA VAL A 273 11.65 -5.43 3.30
C VAL A 273 10.81 -5.97 2.13
N ALA A 274 11.30 -5.80 0.90
CA ALA A 274 10.64 -6.33 -0.30
C ALA A 274 10.50 -7.86 -0.25
N SER A 275 11.54 -8.58 0.20
CA SER A 275 11.52 -10.05 0.32
C SER A 275 10.56 -10.58 1.39
N CYS A 276 10.05 -9.72 2.27
CA CYS A 276 9.10 -10.03 3.33
C CYS A 276 7.65 -9.68 2.95
N ALA A 277 7.41 -9.00 1.83
CA ALA A 277 6.10 -8.43 1.47
C ALA A 277 4.95 -9.44 1.47
N GLU A 278 5.15 -10.64 0.92
CA GLU A 278 4.13 -11.71 0.92
C GLU A 278 3.87 -12.26 2.32
N GLY A 279 4.92 -12.37 3.14
CA GLY A 279 4.84 -12.91 4.50
C GLY A 279 4.08 -11.99 5.45
N LEU A 280 4.14 -10.67 5.26
CA LEU A 280 3.50 -9.70 6.16
C LEU A 280 1.97 -9.80 6.14
N PHE A 281 1.35 -10.00 4.97
CA PHE A 281 -0.11 -10.14 4.89
C PHE A 281 -0.62 -11.51 5.36
N SER A 282 0.25 -12.52 5.39
CA SER A 282 -0.10 -13.89 5.82
C SER A 282 -0.65 -13.95 7.26
N TYR A 283 -0.26 -13.00 8.11
CA TYR A 283 -0.80 -12.87 9.48
C TYR A 283 -2.33 -12.76 9.48
N TYR A 284 -2.90 -11.91 8.63
CA TYR A 284 -4.35 -11.74 8.55
C TYR A 284 -5.02 -12.98 7.93
N ARG A 285 -4.37 -13.59 6.93
CA ARG A 285 -4.85 -14.82 6.28
C ARG A 285 -4.95 -16.02 7.22
N LYS A 286 -4.12 -16.08 8.25
CA LYS A 286 -4.24 -17.10 9.32
C LYS A 286 -5.62 -17.07 9.99
N PHE A 287 -6.21 -15.89 10.12
CA PHE A 287 -7.56 -15.72 10.67
C PHE A 287 -8.62 -15.86 9.57
N ASP A 288 -8.36 -15.31 8.39
CA ASP A 288 -9.29 -15.32 7.26
C ASP A 288 -8.63 -15.81 5.96
N ALA A 289 -8.76 -17.09 5.66
CA ALA A 289 -8.20 -17.70 4.47
C ALA A 289 -8.81 -17.16 3.15
N THR A 290 -9.93 -16.44 3.22
CA THR A 290 -10.59 -15.85 2.04
C THR A 290 -9.98 -14.53 1.58
N LEU A 291 -9.04 -13.97 2.35
CA LEU A 291 -8.28 -12.78 1.96
C LEU A 291 -7.28 -13.08 0.82
N PRO A 292 -6.91 -12.07 0.01
CA PRO A 292 -6.03 -12.22 -1.14
C PRO A 292 -4.71 -12.91 -0.81
N ALA A 293 -4.24 -13.79 -1.71
CA ALA A 293 -3.03 -14.59 -1.50
C ALA A 293 -1.82 -14.05 -2.27
N HIS A 294 -2.05 -13.39 -3.42
CA HIS A 294 -0.99 -12.98 -4.34
C HIS A 294 -0.90 -11.46 -4.52
N ARG A 295 -1.61 -10.72 -3.66
CA ARG A 295 -1.58 -9.26 -3.64
C ARG A 295 -0.53 -8.78 -2.63
N PRO A 296 0.56 -8.14 -3.07
CA PRO A 296 1.66 -7.79 -2.19
C PRO A 296 1.24 -6.72 -1.17
N PHE A 297 1.62 -6.94 0.09
CA PHE A 297 1.42 -5.96 1.16
C PHE A 297 2.21 -4.68 0.93
N LEU A 298 3.36 -4.82 0.26
CA LEU A 298 4.36 -3.79 0.11
C LEU A 298 5.03 -3.91 -1.25
N GLU A 299 5.32 -2.78 -1.85
CA GLU A 299 6.07 -2.69 -3.11
C GLU A 299 7.11 -1.59 -3.06
N VAL A 300 8.15 -1.71 -3.88
CA VAL A 300 9.25 -0.73 -3.92
C VAL A 300 9.07 0.18 -5.13
N PHE A 301 9.05 1.49 -4.88
CA PHE A 301 8.99 2.54 -5.90
C PHE A 301 10.14 3.50 -5.69
N ILE A 302 10.93 3.75 -6.73
CA ILE A 302 12.09 4.68 -6.69
C ILE A 302 12.96 4.43 -5.45
N GLY A 303 13.32 3.17 -5.22
CA GLY A 303 14.17 2.74 -4.10
C GLY A 303 13.54 2.78 -2.71
N ARG A 304 12.23 3.02 -2.58
CA ARG A 304 11.53 3.18 -1.29
C ARG A 304 10.39 2.17 -1.14
N PRO A 305 10.25 1.52 0.03
CA PRO A 305 9.16 0.58 0.29
C PRO A 305 7.85 1.31 0.67
N PHE A 306 6.77 1.04 -0.05
CA PHE A 306 5.43 1.57 0.19
C PHE A 306 4.44 0.46 0.54
N ILE A 307 3.58 0.73 1.52
CA ILE A 307 2.49 -0.17 1.94
C ILE A 307 1.33 -0.02 0.96
N ASN A 308 0.78 -1.14 0.50
CA ASN A 308 -0.42 -1.18 -0.32
C ASN A 308 -1.66 -0.84 0.53
N LEU A 309 -2.06 0.44 0.49
CA LEU A 309 -3.18 0.94 1.28
C LEU A 309 -4.51 0.35 0.79
N SER A 310 -4.66 0.16 -0.53
CA SER A 310 -5.86 -0.44 -1.12
C SER A 310 -6.12 -1.86 -0.60
N LEU A 311 -5.08 -2.69 -0.43
CA LEU A 311 -5.20 -4.04 0.14
C LEU A 311 -5.75 -3.99 1.57
N MET A 312 -5.24 -3.07 2.38
CA MET A 312 -5.66 -2.92 3.77
C MET A 312 -7.08 -2.37 3.89
N THR A 313 -7.46 -1.40 3.05
CA THR A 313 -8.84 -0.88 3.03
C THR A 313 -9.83 -1.91 2.51
N ASP A 314 -9.44 -2.73 1.52
CA ASP A 314 -10.28 -3.84 1.04
C ASP A 314 -10.47 -4.91 2.11
N MET A 315 -9.44 -5.22 2.89
CA MET A 315 -9.58 -6.12 4.06
C MET A 315 -10.59 -5.58 5.08
N MET A 316 -10.57 -4.28 5.38
CA MET A 316 -11.59 -3.68 6.27
C MET A 316 -13.00 -3.82 5.70
N ARG A 317 -13.18 -3.50 4.41
CA ARG A 317 -14.46 -3.64 3.71
C ARG A 317 -14.93 -5.10 3.65
N HIS A 318 -14.00 -6.04 3.50
CA HIS A 318 -14.26 -7.46 3.51
C HIS A 318 -14.82 -7.93 4.85
N TRP A 319 -14.27 -7.42 5.96
CA TRP A 319 -14.75 -7.67 7.32
C TRP A 319 -15.94 -6.83 7.75
N GLY A 320 -16.39 -5.88 6.91
CA GLY A 320 -17.47 -4.96 7.23
C GLY A 320 -17.09 -3.86 8.22
N LEU A 321 -15.78 -3.62 8.41
CA LEU A 321 -15.25 -2.58 9.29
C LEU A 321 -15.02 -1.26 8.53
N PRO A 322 -15.06 -0.10 9.23
CA PRO A 322 -14.77 1.19 8.60
C PRO A 322 -13.33 1.28 8.11
N THR A 323 -13.15 1.77 6.88
CA THR A 323 -11.82 2.00 6.27
C THR A 323 -10.97 3.01 7.01
N ARG A 324 -11.59 3.95 7.76
CA ARG A 324 -10.89 4.93 8.59
C ARG A 324 -9.95 4.31 9.63
N LEU A 325 -10.27 3.10 10.10
CA LEU A 325 -9.42 2.38 11.06
C LEU A 325 -8.00 2.12 10.51
N VAL A 326 -7.84 2.02 9.19
CA VAL A 326 -6.53 1.88 8.55
C VAL A 326 -5.89 3.23 8.34
N THR A 327 -6.61 4.19 7.74
CA THR A 327 -6.05 5.52 7.41
C THR A 327 -5.63 6.31 8.63
N ASP A 328 -6.38 6.20 9.73
CA ASP A 328 -6.11 6.92 10.97
C ASP A 328 -4.89 6.35 11.72
N ASN A 329 -4.57 5.07 11.53
CA ASN A 329 -3.46 4.39 12.22
C ASN A 329 -2.17 4.31 11.39
N ILE A 330 -2.27 4.15 10.08
CA ILE A 330 -1.11 4.01 9.18
C ILE A 330 -0.70 5.35 8.58
N GLY A 331 -1.61 6.33 8.56
CA GLY A 331 -1.42 7.59 7.88
C GLY A 331 -1.73 7.49 6.38
N GLY A 332 -2.49 8.45 5.88
CA GLY A 332 -2.90 8.56 4.48
C GLY A 332 -4.29 9.16 4.34
N GLU A 333 -4.61 9.62 3.13
CA GLU A 333 -5.97 9.99 2.73
C GLU A 333 -6.50 8.88 1.81
N SER A 334 -7.43 8.05 2.28
CA SER A 334 -8.13 7.14 1.37
C SER A 334 -9.08 7.97 0.50
N GLY A 335 -9.06 7.80 -0.82
CA GLY A 335 -10.01 8.50 -1.69
C GLY A 335 -11.47 8.26 -1.27
N ARG A 336 -11.89 6.98 -1.18
CA ARG A 336 -13.27 6.62 -0.81
C ARG A 336 -13.32 6.03 0.59
N VAL A 337 -14.06 6.70 1.49
CA VAL A 337 -14.29 6.22 2.85
C VAL A 337 -15.54 5.35 2.91
N PHE A 338 -15.36 4.08 3.26
CA PHE A 338 -16.45 3.16 3.57
C PHE A 338 -16.66 3.06 5.09
N GLY A 339 -17.92 3.15 5.51
CA GLY A 339 -18.35 2.96 6.91
C GLY A 339 -18.57 1.49 7.29
N LEU A 340 -19.25 1.28 8.43
CA LEU A 340 -19.55 -0.05 8.95
C LEU A 340 -20.61 -0.76 8.09
N ASN A 341 -20.39 -2.04 7.78
CA ASN A 341 -21.37 -2.90 7.12
C ASN A 341 -21.72 -4.08 8.04
N LEU A 342 -22.88 -4.00 8.68
CA LEU A 342 -23.32 -4.99 9.67
C LEU A 342 -23.47 -6.40 9.11
N ASN A 343 -23.90 -6.55 7.86
CA ASN A 343 -24.07 -7.87 7.25
C ASN A 343 -22.72 -8.58 7.07
N ARG A 344 -21.70 -7.86 6.60
CA ARG A 344 -20.34 -8.40 6.48
C ARG A 344 -19.71 -8.63 7.86
N LEU A 345 -19.94 -7.72 8.80
CA LEU A 345 -19.45 -7.85 10.17
C LEU A 345 -19.97 -9.12 10.84
N LEU A 346 -21.28 -9.40 10.71
CA LEU A 346 -21.90 -10.59 11.28
C LEU A 346 -21.38 -11.88 10.63
N THR A 347 -21.20 -11.91 9.31
CA THR A 347 -20.64 -13.09 8.62
C THR A 347 -19.17 -13.33 8.99
N LYS A 348 -18.43 -12.28 9.33
CA LYS A 348 -17.01 -12.34 9.72
C LYS A 348 -16.79 -12.30 11.24
N LEU A 349 -17.84 -12.36 12.05
CA LEU A 349 -17.74 -12.35 13.50
C LEU A 349 -16.81 -13.45 14.06
N PRO A 350 -16.81 -14.72 13.56
CA PRO A 350 -15.87 -15.74 14.03
C PRO A 350 -14.40 -15.44 13.72
N VAL A 351 -14.12 -14.72 12.62
CA VAL A 351 -12.78 -14.25 12.27
C VAL A 351 -12.34 -13.18 13.27
N LEU A 352 -13.20 -12.17 13.48
CA LEU A 352 -12.93 -11.04 14.36
C LEU A 352 -12.78 -11.46 15.83
N LEU A 353 -13.57 -12.43 16.31
CA LEU A 353 -13.43 -12.97 17.66
C LEU A 353 -12.10 -13.69 17.85
N ARG A 354 -11.69 -14.54 16.90
CA ARG A 354 -10.37 -15.21 16.95
C ARG A 354 -9.22 -14.21 16.91
N GLN A 355 -9.34 -13.18 16.06
CA GLN A 355 -8.37 -12.10 15.98
C GLN A 355 -8.30 -11.30 17.29
N GLY A 356 -9.45 -10.93 17.86
CA GLY A 356 -9.54 -10.21 19.13
C GLY A 356 -8.92 -10.99 20.29
N VAL A 357 -9.18 -12.30 20.39
CA VAL A 357 -8.53 -13.17 21.39
C VAL A 357 -7.02 -13.20 21.19
N ALA A 358 -6.54 -13.33 19.95
CA ALA A 358 -5.11 -13.30 19.66
C ALA A 358 -4.48 -11.95 20.06
N GLN A 359 -5.15 -10.83 19.79
CA GLN A 359 -4.71 -9.49 20.18
C GLN A 359 -4.68 -9.31 21.70
N LEU A 360 -5.66 -9.83 22.45
CA LEU A 360 -5.64 -9.80 23.92
C LEU A 360 -4.48 -10.61 24.52
N LEU A 361 -4.07 -11.68 23.83
CA LEU A 361 -2.94 -12.52 24.21
C LEU A 361 -1.60 -12.03 23.66
N SER A 362 -1.57 -11.00 22.81
CA SER A 362 -0.37 -10.47 22.16
C SER A 362 0.74 -10.07 23.13
N PRO A 363 0.49 -9.51 24.35
CA PRO A 363 1.60 -9.23 25.28
C PRO A 363 2.35 -10.50 25.73
N ARG A 364 1.66 -11.64 25.81
CA ARG A 364 2.30 -12.95 26.12
C ARG A 364 3.08 -13.48 24.91
N SER A 365 2.50 -13.35 23.71
CA SER A 365 3.17 -13.69 22.44
C SER A 365 4.46 -12.90 22.27
N ALA A 366 4.40 -11.58 22.47
CA ALA A 366 5.56 -10.69 22.42
C ALA A 366 6.67 -11.10 23.38
N LYS A 367 6.35 -11.52 24.62
CA LYS A 367 7.35 -12.04 25.57
C LYS A 367 8.06 -13.29 25.06
N LYS A 368 7.33 -14.22 24.45
CA LYS A 368 7.91 -15.41 23.83
C LYS A 368 8.79 -15.01 22.64
N LEU A 369 8.32 -14.12 21.78
CA LEU A 369 9.08 -13.64 20.63
C LEU A 369 10.39 -12.98 21.07
N MET A 370 10.38 -12.11 22.07
CA MET A 370 11.60 -11.49 22.62
C MET A 370 12.65 -12.54 23.02
N SER A 371 12.24 -13.61 23.71
CA SER A 371 13.16 -14.70 24.07
C SER A 371 13.73 -15.44 22.85
N GLN A 372 12.92 -15.61 21.80
CA GLN A 372 13.35 -16.23 20.55
C GLN A 372 14.32 -15.34 19.77
N ILE A 373 14.07 -14.02 19.73
CA ILE A 373 14.99 -13.06 19.11
C ILE A 373 16.36 -13.15 19.77
N LEU A 374 16.40 -13.11 21.11
CA LEU A 374 17.66 -13.15 21.85
C LEU A 374 18.41 -14.46 21.69
N SER A 375 17.71 -15.61 21.64
CA SER A 375 18.37 -16.91 21.46
C SER A 375 18.84 -17.14 20.03
N ARG A 376 18.00 -16.81 19.04
CA ARG A 376 18.32 -17.05 17.62
C ARG A 376 19.40 -16.12 17.07
N THR A 377 19.49 -14.89 17.57
CA THR A 377 20.52 -13.92 17.15
C THR A 377 21.82 -14.02 17.94
N ALA A 378 21.85 -14.80 19.04
CA ALA A 378 23.07 -15.04 19.81
C ALA A 378 23.98 -16.11 19.19
N ARG A 379 23.45 -16.94 18.28
CA ARG A 379 24.26 -17.97 17.59
C ARG A 379 25.19 -17.32 16.56
N PRO A 380 26.37 -17.90 16.30
CA PRO A 380 27.19 -17.50 15.16
C PRO A 380 26.50 -17.85 13.84
N PHE A 381 26.76 -17.07 12.79
CA PHE A 381 26.27 -17.30 11.43
C PHE A 381 27.44 -17.68 10.53
N GLN A 382 27.30 -18.74 9.74
CA GLN A 382 28.41 -19.27 8.94
C GLN A 382 28.57 -18.59 7.59
N ASN A 383 27.47 -18.05 7.05
CA ASN A 383 27.39 -17.48 5.71
C ASN A 383 26.32 -16.38 5.63
N PHE A 384 26.32 -15.61 4.54
CA PHE A 384 25.37 -14.52 4.35
C PHE A 384 23.92 -15.00 4.21
N GLY A 385 23.71 -16.18 3.60
CA GLY A 385 22.40 -16.82 3.50
C GLY A 385 21.71 -17.00 4.85
N GLU A 386 22.41 -17.60 5.82
CA GLU A 386 21.90 -17.80 7.18
C GLU A 386 21.57 -16.48 7.89
N ALA A 387 22.47 -15.50 7.81
CA ALA A 387 22.29 -14.20 8.46
C ALA A 387 21.12 -13.41 7.83
N THR A 388 21.00 -13.42 6.50
CA THR A 388 19.91 -12.72 5.79
C THR A 388 18.56 -13.40 5.99
N ASP A 389 18.48 -14.74 6.03
CA ASP A 389 17.23 -15.45 6.34
C ASP A 389 16.79 -15.22 7.79
N GLU A 390 17.73 -15.15 8.73
CA GLU A 390 17.43 -14.78 10.11
C GLU A 390 16.93 -13.33 10.22
N LEU A 391 17.53 -12.39 9.48
CA LEU A 391 17.06 -11.01 9.43
C LEU A 391 15.65 -10.89 8.84
N ARG A 392 15.34 -11.64 7.76
CA ARG A 392 14.00 -11.70 7.18
C ARG A 392 12.97 -12.24 8.16
N TRP A 393 13.32 -13.30 8.90
CA TRP A 393 12.48 -13.82 9.97
C TRP A 393 12.23 -12.76 11.05
N LEU A 394 13.29 -12.12 11.54
CA LEU A 394 13.23 -11.12 12.60
C LEU A 394 12.36 -9.93 12.18
N TYR A 395 12.57 -9.40 10.97
CA TYR A 395 11.77 -8.30 10.43
C TYR A 395 10.29 -8.66 10.33
N THR A 396 9.98 -9.82 9.73
CA THR A 396 8.59 -10.29 9.56
C THR A 396 7.90 -10.48 10.92
N ALA A 397 8.59 -11.11 11.87
CA ALA A 397 8.06 -11.36 13.21
C ALA A 397 7.84 -10.06 13.99
N LEU A 398 8.80 -9.12 13.92
CA LEU A 398 8.69 -7.80 14.55
C LEU A 398 7.47 -7.05 14.01
N VAL A 399 7.37 -6.87 12.69
CA VAL A 399 6.29 -6.10 12.07
C VAL A 399 4.92 -6.72 12.38
N THR A 400 4.82 -8.05 12.28
CA THR A 400 3.57 -8.78 12.56
C THR A 400 3.10 -8.57 14.00
N GLU A 401 4.00 -8.74 14.98
CA GLU A 401 3.64 -8.61 16.39
C GLU A 401 3.43 -7.13 16.77
N MET A 402 4.13 -6.17 16.14
CA MET A 402 3.85 -4.73 16.27
C MET A 402 2.43 -4.40 15.83
N PHE A 403 1.95 -4.94 14.70
CA PHE A 403 0.56 -4.75 14.28
C PHE A 403 -0.43 -5.35 15.27
N SER A 404 -0.17 -6.57 15.74
CA SER A 404 -1.00 -7.27 16.75
C SER A 404 -1.15 -6.45 18.03
N LEU A 405 -0.04 -5.94 18.57
CA LEU A 405 -0.02 -5.10 19.78
C LEU A 405 -0.71 -3.75 19.54
N THR A 406 -0.50 -3.12 18.38
CA THR A 406 -1.16 -1.86 18.03
C THR A 406 -2.67 -2.01 17.96
N ALA A 407 -3.15 -3.10 17.36
CA ALA A 407 -4.57 -3.41 17.31
C ALA A 407 -5.15 -3.69 18.72
N ALA A 408 -4.41 -4.40 19.58
CA ALA A 408 -4.82 -4.68 20.96
C ALA A 408 -5.04 -3.40 21.81
N MET A 409 -4.33 -2.32 21.49
CA MET A 409 -4.44 -1.03 22.18
C MET A 409 -5.50 -0.11 21.60
N SER A 410 -5.90 -0.31 20.33
CA SER A 410 -6.68 0.67 19.58
C SER A 410 -8.03 0.99 20.23
N LEU A 411 -8.83 -0.04 20.56
CA LEU A 411 -10.16 0.16 21.15
C LEU A 411 -10.10 0.76 22.59
N PRO A 412 -9.27 0.23 23.51
CA PRO A 412 -9.12 0.81 24.84
C PRO A 412 -8.73 2.28 24.83
N LEU A 413 -7.82 2.68 23.93
CA LEU A 413 -7.37 4.06 23.81
C LEU A 413 -8.49 4.98 23.29
N VAL A 414 -9.33 4.52 22.36
CA VAL A 414 -10.50 5.26 21.89
C VAL A 414 -11.49 5.51 23.05
N LEU A 415 -11.76 4.48 23.86
CA LEU A 415 -12.65 4.61 25.02
C LEU A 415 -12.10 5.60 26.05
N LEU A 416 -10.81 5.49 26.41
CA LEU A 416 -10.17 6.42 27.35
C LEU A 416 -10.15 7.86 26.84
N ARG A 417 -10.00 8.06 25.53
CA ARG A 417 -10.07 9.39 24.90
C ARG A 417 -11.48 9.96 25.00
N GLN A 418 -12.51 9.17 24.71
CA GLN A 418 -13.91 9.60 24.83
C GLN A 418 -14.30 9.93 26.28
N LEU A 419 -13.69 9.26 27.25
CA LEU A 419 -13.88 9.51 28.68
C LEU A 419 -13.02 10.66 29.23
N GLY A 420 -12.13 11.24 28.42
CA GLY A 420 -11.25 12.35 28.82
C GLY A 420 -10.15 11.98 29.82
N THR A 421 -9.87 10.69 30.05
CA THR A 421 -8.90 10.22 31.06
C THR A 421 -7.56 9.77 30.47
N LEU A 422 -7.45 9.70 29.14
CA LEU A 422 -6.25 9.23 28.45
C LEU A 422 -4.99 10.03 28.83
N GLU A 423 -5.07 11.37 28.85
CA GLU A 423 -3.92 12.23 29.18
C GLU A 423 -3.46 12.04 30.63
N GLU A 424 -4.40 11.92 31.57
CA GLU A 424 -4.12 11.70 32.99
C GLU A 424 -3.31 10.41 33.22
N HIS A 425 -3.69 9.34 32.53
CA HIS A 425 -3.02 8.04 32.59
C HIS A 425 -1.66 8.07 31.91
N ASN A 426 -1.61 8.59 30.67
CA ASN A 426 -0.39 8.63 29.87
C ASN A 426 0.70 9.51 30.52
N ALA A 427 0.32 10.59 31.21
CA ALA A 427 1.26 11.44 31.92
C ALA A 427 2.07 10.72 33.01
N ARG A 428 1.59 9.57 33.49
CA ARG A 428 2.21 8.76 34.54
C ARG A 428 2.90 7.51 34.01
N GLN A 429 2.79 7.23 32.70
CA GLN A 429 3.44 6.09 32.10
C GLN A 429 4.92 6.40 31.88
N GLN A 430 5.79 5.51 32.35
CA GLN A 430 7.19 5.49 31.94
C GLN A 430 7.37 4.45 30.84
N THR A 431 8.02 4.87 29.76
CA THR A 431 8.28 4.03 28.59
C THR A 431 9.75 3.62 28.58
N ILE A 432 10.12 2.56 27.86
CA ILE A 432 11.56 2.22 27.72
C ILE A 432 12.32 3.35 27.04
N SER A 433 11.63 4.06 26.15
CA SER A 433 12.20 5.23 25.47
C SER A 433 12.40 6.39 26.44
N SER A 434 11.45 6.65 27.34
CA SER A 434 11.59 7.62 28.43
C SER A 434 12.75 7.29 29.36
N GLN A 435 12.94 5.99 29.63
CA GLN A 435 14.03 5.52 30.46
C GLN A 435 15.40 5.80 29.84
N MET A 436 15.52 5.72 28.52
CA MET A 436 16.77 6.07 27.82
C MET A 436 17.16 7.53 28.10
N PHE A 437 16.21 8.46 28.21
CA PHE A 437 16.50 9.84 28.59
C PHE A 437 16.84 10.01 30.07
N SER A 438 16.15 9.30 30.97
CA SER A 438 16.47 9.37 32.40
C SER A 438 17.82 8.75 32.72
N ASP A 439 18.23 7.74 31.95
CA ASP A 439 19.52 7.07 32.11
C ASP A 439 20.71 7.94 31.66
N LEU A 440 20.47 9.04 30.94
CA LEU A 440 21.49 10.07 30.66
C LEU A 440 21.76 10.99 31.85
N GLU A 441 20.90 11.01 32.87
CA GLU A 441 20.99 11.97 33.97
C GLU A 441 22.31 11.95 34.75
N PRO A 442 22.96 10.79 35.03
CA PRO A 442 24.29 10.77 35.61
C PRO A 442 25.33 11.51 34.76
N LEU A 443 25.28 11.34 33.43
CA LEU A 443 26.18 12.01 32.49
C LEU A 443 25.91 13.52 32.42
N ARG A 444 24.63 13.92 32.45
CA ARG A 444 24.22 15.33 32.47
C ARG A 444 24.73 16.06 33.70
N ARG A 445 24.58 15.45 34.88
CA ARG A 445 25.08 16.02 36.15
C ARG A 445 26.59 16.23 36.11
N LEU A 446 27.35 15.23 35.66
CA LEU A 446 28.80 15.36 35.50
C LEU A 446 29.20 16.47 34.52
N ALA A 447 28.48 16.60 33.40
CA ALA A 447 28.73 17.67 32.42
C ALA A 447 28.36 19.07 32.96
N GLN A 448 27.37 19.18 33.85
CA GLN A 448 27.00 20.44 34.50
C GLN A 448 27.98 20.83 35.60
N GLU A 449 28.47 19.86 36.37
CA GLU A 449 29.39 20.06 37.48
C GLU A 449 30.83 20.34 37.02
N ASN A 450 31.23 19.82 35.85
CA ASN A 450 32.60 19.98 35.32
C ASN A 450 32.62 20.61 33.92
N PRO A 451 33.02 21.90 33.80
CA PRO A 451 33.10 22.59 32.51
C PRO A 451 34.01 21.91 31.48
N ALA A 452 35.08 21.22 31.90
CA ALA A 452 35.98 20.53 30.98
C ALA A 452 35.30 19.35 30.26
N ILE A 453 34.37 18.66 30.95
CA ILE A 453 33.53 17.61 30.36
C ILE A 453 32.60 18.24 29.31
N ALA A 454 31.93 19.34 29.66
CA ALA A 454 31.04 20.02 28.73
C ALA A 454 31.78 20.52 27.47
N ASP A 455 32.99 21.07 27.62
CA ASP A 455 33.80 21.56 26.50
C ASP A 455 34.35 20.44 25.62
N ALA A 456 34.71 19.28 26.19
CA ALA A 456 35.05 18.10 25.41
C ALA A 456 33.85 17.64 24.57
N LEU A 457 32.67 17.52 25.17
CA LEU A 457 31.44 17.13 24.47
C LEU A 457 31.05 18.11 23.35
N ARG A 458 31.16 19.42 23.59
CA ARG A 458 30.92 20.46 22.55
C ARG A 458 31.87 20.35 21.36
N ARG A 459 33.09 19.86 21.57
CA ARG A 459 34.09 19.60 20.52
C ARG A 459 33.95 18.22 19.87
N ASN A 460 32.86 17.51 20.15
CA ASN A 460 32.63 16.13 19.71
C ASN A 460 33.71 15.14 20.16
N GLN A 461 34.24 15.33 21.36
CA GLN A 461 35.26 14.45 21.95
C GLN A 461 34.70 13.77 23.20
N LEU A 462 35.03 12.48 23.35
CA LEU A 462 34.69 11.76 24.57
C LEU A 462 35.54 12.29 25.73
N PRO A 463 34.93 12.77 26.83
CA PRO A 463 35.66 13.27 27.99
C PRO A 463 36.59 12.20 28.58
N PRO A 464 37.85 12.54 28.91
CA PRO A 464 38.78 11.60 29.54
C PRO A 464 38.50 11.35 31.03
N ASP A 465 37.50 12.03 31.61
CA ASP A 465 37.13 11.92 33.02
C ASP A 465 36.70 10.48 33.40
N PRO A 466 37.32 9.84 34.42
CA PRO A 466 37.02 8.45 34.77
C PRO A 466 35.57 8.20 35.21
N ALA A 467 34.96 9.15 35.94
CA ALA A 467 33.58 9.00 36.41
C ALA A 467 32.61 9.11 35.22
N PHE A 468 32.87 10.04 34.29
CA PHE A 468 32.14 10.16 33.05
C PHE A 468 32.27 8.89 32.20
N GLN A 469 33.49 8.36 32.03
CA GLN A 469 33.69 7.13 31.27
C GLN A 469 32.96 5.94 31.89
N ALA A 470 32.97 5.79 33.21
CA ALA A 470 32.23 4.72 33.89
C ALA A 470 30.71 4.84 33.64
N ALA A 471 30.14 6.05 33.80
CA ALA A 471 28.74 6.31 33.52
C ALA A 471 28.39 6.10 32.02
N TRP A 472 29.32 6.46 31.12
CA TRP A 472 29.18 6.32 29.68
C TRP A 472 29.14 4.85 29.26
N HIS A 473 30.04 4.02 29.79
CA HIS A 473 30.05 2.58 29.56
C HIS A 473 28.77 1.92 30.11
N ALA A 474 28.32 2.33 31.30
CA ALA A 474 27.06 1.84 31.86
C ALA A 474 25.87 2.18 30.95
N TYR A 475 25.82 3.41 30.42
CA TYR A 475 24.79 3.83 29.47
C TYR A 475 24.84 3.00 28.17
N LEU A 476 26.01 2.86 27.54
CA LEU A 476 26.17 2.10 26.29
C LEU A 476 25.96 0.59 26.46
N SER A 477 26.17 0.04 27.64
CA SER A 477 25.86 -1.36 27.93
C SER A 477 24.36 -1.62 27.83
N LYS A 478 23.54 -0.66 28.26
CA LYS A 478 22.08 -0.71 28.21
C LYS A 478 21.56 -0.30 26.84
N HIS A 479 21.92 0.89 26.36
CA HIS A 479 21.31 1.55 25.20
C HIS A 479 22.19 1.64 23.96
N GLY A 480 23.41 1.11 23.99
CA GLY A 480 24.38 1.25 22.89
C GLY A 480 23.94 0.63 21.57
N HIS A 481 23.03 -0.34 21.59
CA HIS A 481 22.43 -1.01 20.43
C HIS A 481 21.39 -0.16 19.69
N ARG A 482 20.99 0.98 20.27
CA ARG A 482 20.06 1.94 19.66
C ARG A 482 20.78 2.86 18.68
N GLY A 483 20.05 3.54 17.81
CA GLY A 483 20.64 4.50 16.86
C GLY A 483 19.62 5.28 16.06
N ILE A 484 20.10 6.26 15.29
CA ILE A 484 19.28 7.06 14.37
C ILE A 484 18.87 6.17 13.19
N TYR A 485 17.57 6.07 12.92
CA TYR A 485 17.00 5.16 11.90
C TYR A 485 17.51 3.72 12.03
N GLU A 486 17.61 3.24 13.28
CA GLU A 486 18.13 1.92 13.65
C GLU A 486 17.46 0.72 12.96
N SER A 487 16.23 0.89 12.45
CA SER A 487 15.53 -0.15 11.68
C SER A 487 16.20 -0.42 10.34
N ASP A 488 16.88 0.58 9.75
CA ASP A 488 17.82 0.33 8.67
C ASP A 488 19.11 -0.24 9.27
N ILE A 489 19.34 -1.53 9.04
CA ILE A 489 20.48 -2.25 9.61
C ILE A 489 21.83 -1.70 9.12
N ALA A 490 21.85 -0.95 8.00
CA ALA A 490 23.05 -0.26 7.53
C ALA A 490 23.46 0.91 8.42
N ARG A 491 22.56 1.43 9.26
CA ARG A 491 22.83 2.60 10.09
C ARG A 491 23.60 2.23 11.38
N PRO A 492 24.64 3.01 11.73
CA PRO A 492 25.44 2.72 12.91
C PRO A 492 24.65 2.91 14.20
N ARG A 493 25.02 2.15 15.23
CA ARG A 493 24.48 2.24 16.59
C ARG A 493 25.23 3.29 17.41
N PHE A 494 24.67 3.71 18.54
CA PHE A 494 25.31 4.68 19.43
C PHE A 494 26.66 4.21 19.96
N ARG A 495 26.87 2.88 20.07
CA ARG A 495 28.18 2.32 20.40
C ARG A 495 29.22 2.53 19.30
N GLU A 496 28.80 2.51 18.03
CA GLU A 496 29.67 2.76 16.87
C GLU A 496 29.86 4.27 16.63
N ARG A 497 28.83 5.09 16.90
CA ARG A 497 28.81 6.53 16.62
C ARG A 497 28.35 7.34 17.86
N PRO A 498 29.24 7.51 18.86
CA PRO A 498 28.90 8.07 20.17
C PRO A 498 28.62 9.58 20.15
N ASP A 499 29.18 10.30 19.18
CA ASP A 499 29.02 11.74 18.95
C ASP A 499 27.56 12.17 18.82
N ALA A 500 26.72 11.29 18.31
CA ALA A 500 25.28 11.53 18.21
C ALA A 500 24.66 11.90 19.58
N LEU A 501 25.15 11.38 20.69
CA LEU A 501 24.53 11.60 22.01
C LEU A 501 25.09 12.82 22.77
N PHE A 502 26.22 13.39 22.35
CA PHE A 502 26.91 14.42 23.14
C PHE A 502 26.07 15.68 23.34
N ALA A 503 25.36 16.14 22.30
CA ALA A 503 24.46 17.27 22.42
C ALA A 503 23.32 17.01 23.43
N ALA A 504 22.84 15.77 23.51
CA ALA A 504 21.77 15.36 24.43
C ALA A 504 22.18 15.36 25.90
N ILE A 505 23.46 15.09 26.18
CA ILE A 505 24.07 15.14 27.52
C ILE A 505 24.23 16.59 27.98
N LEU A 506 24.42 17.53 27.06
CA LEU A 506 24.55 18.95 27.38
C LEU A 506 23.20 19.63 27.67
N GLN A 507 22.07 18.95 27.43
CA GLN A 507 20.76 19.51 27.74
C GLN A 507 20.36 19.29 29.19
N PRO A 508 19.87 20.33 29.89
CA PRO A 508 19.28 20.16 31.21
C PRO A 508 17.99 19.33 31.13
N SER A 509 17.78 18.48 32.13
CA SER A 509 16.54 17.72 32.28
C SER A 509 15.43 18.63 32.82
N SER A 510 14.24 18.58 32.24
CA SER A 510 13.06 19.30 32.74
C SER A 510 12.16 18.36 33.52
N ALA A 511 11.88 18.67 34.79
CA ALA A 511 10.90 17.92 35.57
C ALA A 511 9.47 18.22 35.07
N ARG A 512 8.71 17.18 34.76
CA ARG A 512 7.32 17.30 34.32
C ARG A 512 6.36 17.41 35.52
N PRO A 513 5.45 18.40 35.56
CA PRO A 513 4.34 18.38 36.51
C PRO A 513 3.33 17.30 36.14
N LEU A 514 2.96 16.45 37.11
CA LEU A 514 1.94 15.41 36.94
C LEU A 514 0.53 16.02 37.12
N PRO A 515 -0.42 15.77 36.20
CA PRO A 515 -1.80 16.24 36.37
C PRO A 515 -2.44 15.58 37.61
N PRO A 516 -3.35 16.22 38.36
CA PRO A 516 -4.01 15.60 39.51
C PRO A 516 -4.85 14.37 39.10
N ARG A 517 -5.12 13.45 40.04
CA ARG A 517 -5.98 12.29 39.75
C ARG A 517 -7.45 12.67 39.80
N THR A 518 -8.23 12.23 38.81
CA THR A 518 -9.69 12.42 38.79
C THR A 518 -10.42 11.13 39.21
N LEU A 519 -11.67 11.25 39.69
CA LEU A 519 -12.52 10.08 39.99
C LEU A 519 -12.76 9.22 38.74
N THR A 520 -12.98 9.86 37.59
CA THR A 520 -13.07 9.21 36.27
C THR A 520 -11.77 8.50 35.89
N GLY A 521 -10.61 9.09 36.21
CA GLY A 521 -9.30 8.46 36.05
C GLY A 521 -9.19 7.15 36.83
N LEU A 522 -9.63 7.13 38.09
CA LEU A 522 -9.65 5.91 38.92
C LEU A 522 -10.59 4.84 38.35
N LEU A 523 -11.79 5.21 37.92
CA LEU A 523 -12.77 4.27 37.35
C LEU A 523 -12.31 3.65 36.03
N THR A 524 -11.45 4.34 35.29
CA THR A 524 -10.92 3.88 33.98
C THR A 524 -9.62 3.08 34.08
N LEU A 525 -9.08 2.87 35.29
CA LEU A 525 -7.87 2.09 35.52
C LEU A 525 -7.88 0.67 34.92
N PRO A 526 -8.99 -0.09 34.93
CA PRO A 526 -9.01 -1.42 34.30
C PRO A 526 -8.80 -1.37 32.77
N ILE A 527 -9.42 -0.39 32.10
CA ILE A 527 -9.27 -0.16 30.66
C ILE A 527 -7.83 0.27 30.37
N TRP A 528 -7.28 1.16 31.19
CA TRP A 528 -5.89 1.57 31.11
C TRP A 528 -4.91 0.40 31.33
N PHE A 529 -5.18 -0.49 32.28
CA PHE A 529 -4.30 -1.62 32.56
C PHE A 529 -4.16 -2.56 31.35
N GLN A 530 -5.27 -2.78 30.62
CA GLN A 530 -5.22 -3.53 29.37
C GLN A 530 -4.37 -2.81 28.31
N ALA A 531 -4.62 -1.51 28.08
CA ALA A 531 -3.90 -0.71 27.08
C ALA A 531 -2.40 -0.64 27.40
N SER A 532 -2.05 -0.24 28.62
CA SER A 532 -0.67 -0.05 29.09
C SER A 532 0.15 -1.34 29.01
N ARG A 533 -0.44 -2.52 29.25
CA ARG A 533 0.27 -3.81 29.08
C ARG A 533 0.70 -4.04 27.65
N ALA A 534 -0.16 -3.77 26.68
CA ALA A 534 0.18 -3.90 25.27
C ALA A 534 1.18 -2.81 24.83
N MET A 535 1.08 -1.59 25.38
CA MET A 535 2.06 -0.51 25.14
C MET A 535 3.46 -0.91 25.61
N HIS A 536 3.58 -1.36 26.86
CA HIS A 536 4.86 -1.82 27.41
C HIS A 536 5.43 -3.01 26.65
N ALA A 537 4.58 -3.96 26.26
CA ALA A 537 5.02 -5.11 25.45
C ALA A 537 5.51 -4.67 24.06
N ARG A 538 4.85 -3.69 23.43
CA ARG A 538 5.25 -3.13 22.14
C ARG A 538 6.63 -2.47 22.21
N GLU A 539 6.86 -1.64 23.21
CA GLU A 539 8.15 -0.99 23.41
C GLU A 539 9.26 -1.98 23.75
N SER A 540 8.97 -2.93 24.65
CA SER A 540 9.92 -3.98 25.04
C SER A 540 10.33 -4.81 23.84
N LEU A 541 9.36 -5.19 23.01
CA LEU A 541 9.62 -5.96 21.80
C LEU A 541 10.47 -5.17 20.79
N ARG A 542 10.17 -3.88 20.56
CA ARG A 542 11.01 -3.04 19.69
C ARG A 542 12.44 -2.95 20.22
N TYR A 543 12.59 -2.69 21.52
CA TYR A 543 13.90 -2.62 22.18
C TYR A 543 14.69 -3.93 22.00
N THR A 544 14.09 -5.08 22.32
CA THR A 544 14.74 -6.38 22.15
C THR A 544 15.02 -6.70 20.68
N ALA A 545 14.14 -6.33 19.76
CA ALA A 545 14.39 -6.51 18.34
C ALA A 545 15.62 -5.72 17.89
N MET A 546 15.83 -4.49 18.37
CA MET A 546 17.02 -3.70 18.01
C MET A 546 18.33 -4.32 18.51
N ILE A 547 18.32 -5.04 19.64
CA ILE A 547 19.46 -5.88 20.06
C ILE A 547 19.71 -6.99 19.01
N GLY A 548 18.65 -7.64 18.54
CA GLY A 548 18.75 -8.65 17.49
C GLY A 548 19.29 -8.09 16.17
N PHE A 549 18.84 -6.91 15.76
CA PHE A 549 19.36 -6.22 14.58
C PHE A 549 20.85 -5.85 14.74
N GLU A 550 21.29 -5.36 15.91
CA GLU A 550 22.71 -5.08 16.17
C GLU A 550 23.56 -6.35 16.03
N ARG A 551 23.13 -7.47 16.63
CA ARG A 551 23.87 -8.74 16.54
C ARG A 551 24.00 -9.24 15.09
N LEU A 552 22.91 -9.17 14.33
CA LEU A 552 22.93 -9.53 12.91
C LEU A 552 23.80 -8.57 12.09
N ARG A 553 23.78 -7.27 12.41
CA ARG A 553 24.66 -6.27 11.77
C ARG A 553 26.13 -6.62 11.97
N LEU A 554 26.53 -6.90 13.21
CA LEU A 554 27.91 -7.28 13.54
C LEU A 554 28.33 -8.57 12.83
N ALA A 555 27.46 -9.59 12.81
CA ALA A 555 27.74 -10.83 12.10
C ALA A 555 27.89 -10.62 10.58
N LEU A 556 27.03 -9.80 9.97
CA LEU A 556 27.13 -9.46 8.54
C LEU A 556 28.41 -8.69 8.22
N LEU A 557 28.83 -7.75 9.07
CA LEU A 557 30.09 -7.02 8.91
C LEU A 557 31.31 -7.91 9.07
N GLU A 558 31.27 -8.88 9.99
CA GLU A 558 32.33 -9.87 10.15
C GLU A 558 32.47 -10.74 8.90
N LEU A 559 31.36 -11.27 8.38
CA LEU A 559 31.35 -12.02 7.12
C LEU A 559 31.83 -11.17 5.94
N ALA A 560 31.45 -9.90 5.89
CA ALA A 560 31.88 -8.96 4.86
C ALA A 560 33.37 -8.60 4.96
N ALA A 561 33.92 -8.49 6.16
CA ALA A 561 35.35 -8.31 6.35
C ALA A 561 36.14 -9.51 5.81
N GLN A 562 35.65 -10.74 6.03
CA GLN A 562 36.25 -11.94 5.46
C GLN A 562 36.13 -11.98 3.93
N ALA A 563 34.99 -11.58 3.36
CA ALA A 563 34.79 -11.49 1.92
C ALA A 563 35.70 -10.42 1.28
N ALA A 564 35.93 -9.30 1.96
CA ALA A 564 36.86 -8.27 1.52
C ALA A 564 38.31 -8.76 1.53
N GLN A 565 38.72 -9.53 2.55
CA GLN A 565 40.05 -10.18 2.58
C GLN A 565 40.25 -11.17 1.42
N ARG A 566 39.17 -11.80 0.94
CA ARG A 566 39.18 -12.66 -0.26
C ARG A 566 39.11 -11.88 -1.58
N GLY A 567 39.08 -10.55 -1.54
CA GLY A 567 38.97 -9.70 -2.74
C GLY A 567 37.59 -9.71 -3.40
N GLN A 568 36.55 -10.20 -2.73
CA GLN A 568 35.19 -10.23 -3.27
C GLN A 568 34.47 -8.87 -3.15
N LEU A 569 34.92 -8.06 -2.18
CA LEU A 569 34.40 -6.73 -1.85
C LEU A 569 35.57 -5.76 -1.62
N PRO A 570 35.39 -4.45 -1.86
CA PRO A 570 36.42 -3.45 -1.56
C PRO A 570 36.61 -3.24 -0.05
N ASN A 571 35.53 -3.34 0.74
CA ASN A 571 35.53 -3.25 2.19
C ASN A 571 34.26 -3.88 2.78
N ALA A 572 34.19 -4.03 4.11
CA ALA A 572 33.07 -4.66 4.79
C ALA A 572 31.74 -3.89 4.63
N ASP A 573 31.78 -2.55 4.60
CA ASP A 573 30.58 -1.72 4.50
C ASP A 573 29.94 -1.71 3.10
N ALA A 574 30.64 -2.22 2.09
CA ALA A 574 30.15 -2.31 0.71
C ALA A 574 28.83 -3.11 0.60
N ILE A 575 28.57 -4.04 1.52
CA ILE A 575 27.34 -4.85 1.53
C ILE A 575 26.07 -4.01 1.68
N TRP A 576 26.14 -2.81 2.29
CA TRP A 576 24.95 -2.02 2.59
C TRP A 576 24.30 -1.40 1.36
N ILE A 577 25.09 -1.18 0.30
CA ILE A 577 24.60 -0.70 -0.99
C ILE A 577 24.20 -1.84 -1.94
N MET A 578 24.32 -3.09 -1.51
CA MET A 578 23.94 -4.29 -2.26
C MET A 578 22.59 -4.81 -1.79
N THR A 579 21.88 -5.54 -2.65
CA THR A 579 20.67 -6.27 -2.30
C THR A 579 21.01 -7.58 -1.57
N ILE A 580 20.06 -8.14 -0.81
CA ILE A 580 20.26 -9.41 -0.11
C ILE A 580 20.64 -10.56 -1.06
N SER A 581 20.13 -10.56 -2.30
CA SER A 581 20.45 -11.60 -3.29
C SER A 581 21.89 -11.48 -3.78
N GLU A 582 22.38 -10.25 -3.97
CA GLU A 582 23.78 -9.99 -4.36
C GLU A 582 24.73 -10.33 -3.21
N VAL A 583 24.38 -9.99 -1.97
CA VAL A 583 25.17 -10.34 -0.78
C VAL A 583 25.23 -11.86 -0.59
N ARG A 584 24.12 -12.58 -0.78
CA ARG A 584 24.10 -14.05 -0.73
C ARG A 584 24.98 -14.70 -1.81
N ALA A 585 25.12 -14.09 -2.99
CA ALA A 585 26.00 -14.60 -4.03
C ALA A 585 27.49 -14.61 -3.63
N LEU A 586 27.89 -13.85 -2.61
CA LEU A 586 29.25 -13.89 -2.06
C LEU A 586 29.56 -15.26 -1.42
N ASP A 587 28.55 -15.97 -0.90
CA ASP A 587 28.70 -17.31 -0.34
C ASP A 587 29.16 -18.31 -1.43
N ASP A 588 28.72 -18.08 -2.68
CA ASP A 588 29.09 -18.89 -3.85
C ASP A 588 30.42 -18.44 -4.50
N GLY A 589 31.18 -17.55 -3.85
CA GLY A 589 32.46 -17.07 -4.37
C GLY A 589 32.34 -15.95 -5.41
N LYS A 590 31.17 -15.34 -5.60
CA LYS A 590 31.02 -14.19 -6.51
C LYS A 590 31.95 -13.05 -6.11
N ILE A 591 32.52 -12.38 -7.11
CA ILE A 591 33.34 -11.17 -6.95
C ILE A 591 32.59 -10.03 -7.62
N PHE A 592 32.51 -8.88 -6.94
CA PHE A 592 31.95 -7.65 -7.48
C PHE A 592 33.08 -6.67 -7.74
N ASP A 593 33.17 -6.18 -8.97
CA ASP A 593 34.23 -5.29 -9.42
C ASP A 593 33.89 -3.81 -9.15
N GLU A 594 34.85 -2.92 -9.41
CA GLU A 594 34.66 -1.48 -9.25
C GLU A 594 33.53 -0.95 -10.15
N THR A 595 33.31 -1.56 -11.32
CA THR A 595 32.24 -1.20 -12.25
C THR A 595 30.86 -1.35 -11.59
N PHE A 596 30.61 -2.49 -10.91
CA PHE A 596 29.38 -2.72 -10.18
C PHE A 596 29.12 -1.63 -9.13
N PHE A 597 30.13 -1.31 -8.32
CA PHE A 597 29.99 -0.30 -7.28
C PHE A 597 29.80 1.11 -7.83
N ALA A 598 30.51 1.47 -8.91
CA ALA A 598 30.32 2.75 -9.59
C ALA A 598 28.89 2.90 -10.13
N GLN A 599 28.34 1.85 -10.76
CA GLN A 599 26.95 1.83 -11.22
C GLN A 599 25.97 1.94 -10.05
N ARG A 600 26.22 1.22 -8.95
CA ARG A 600 25.37 1.26 -7.76
C ARG A 600 25.36 2.64 -7.10
N HIS A 601 26.51 3.29 -6.98
CA HIS A 601 26.60 4.65 -6.46
C HIS A 601 25.84 5.64 -7.36
N ALA A 602 26.01 5.55 -8.68
CA ALA A 602 25.27 6.39 -9.62
C ALA A 602 23.74 6.17 -9.53
N GLU A 603 23.29 4.93 -9.35
CA GLU A 603 21.89 4.62 -9.12
C GLU A 603 21.38 5.26 -7.83
N ILE A 604 22.10 5.13 -6.72
CA ILE A 604 21.72 5.70 -5.42
C ILE A 604 21.62 7.23 -5.50
N GLU A 605 22.61 7.90 -6.11
CA GLU A 605 22.58 9.36 -6.27
C GLU A 605 21.39 9.81 -7.14
N ARG A 606 21.10 9.08 -8.22
CA ARG A 606 19.89 9.31 -9.02
C ARG A 606 18.62 9.15 -8.17
N LEU A 607 18.51 8.10 -7.36
CA LEU A 607 17.34 7.83 -6.50
C LEU A 607 17.17 8.85 -5.36
N ARG A 608 18.26 9.43 -4.85
CA ARG A 608 18.24 10.51 -3.85
C ARG A 608 17.66 11.81 -4.41
N ALA A 609 17.87 12.09 -5.69
CA ALA A 609 17.34 13.29 -6.33
C ALA A 609 15.80 13.31 -6.42
N TYR A 610 15.15 12.14 -6.35
CA TYR A 610 13.70 12.06 -6.37
C TYR A 610 13.09 12.42 -5.03
N THR A 611 12.10 13.31 -5.07
CA THR A 611 11.12 13.48 -4.00
C THR A 611 9.90 12.64 -4.34
N VAL A 612 9.44 11.79 -3.42
CA VAL A 612 8.25 10.96 -3.61
C VAL A 612 7.07 11.49 -2.80
N PRO A 613 5.84 11.43 -3.33
CA PRO A 613 4.64 11.73 -2.55
C PRO A 613 4.44 10.69 -1.45
N ASP A 614 3.58 11.04 -0.51
CA ASP A 614 3.24 10.15 0.61
C ASP A 614 2.29 9.07 0.24
N LEU A 615 1.48 9.42 -0.74
CA LEU A 615 0.28 8.78 -1.15
C LEU A 615 0.19 9.00 -2.64
N PHE A 616 0.11 7.92 -3.39
CA PHE A 616 -0.04 7.97 -4.83
C PHE A 616 -0.73 6.69 -5.29
N HIS A 617 -1.22 6.70 -6.52
CA HIS A 617 -1.73 5.53 -7.19
C HIS A 617 -0.67 4.94 -8.13
N ARG A 618 -0.68 3.62 -8.31
CA ARG A 618 0.33 2.86 -9.07
C ARG A 618 0.74 3.48 -10.40
N PHE A 619 -0.20 4.07 -11.14
CA PHE A 619 0.03 4.62 -12.49
C PHE A 619 0.30 6.12 -12.50
N ASP A 620 0.40 6.77 -11.34
CA ASP A 620 0.81 8.16 -11.25
C ASP A 620 2.27 8.30 -11.72
N ASP A 621 2.57 9.40 -12.42
CA ASP A 621 3.92 9.72 -12.87
C ASP A 621 4.75 10.26 -11.69
N LEU A 622 5.47 9.35 -11.02
CA LEU A 622 6.36 9.70 -9.91
C LEU A 622 7.60 10.46 -10.36
N ASP A 623 8.02 10.32 -11.62
CA ASP A 623 9.20 11.03 -12.14
C ASP A 623 8.89 12.52 -12.36
N ALA A 624 7.67 12.80 -12.82
CA ALA A 624 7.14 14.15 -12.98
C ALA A 624 6.65 14.77 -11.65
N PHE A 625 6.59 14.01 -10.54
CA PHE A 625 6.12 14.55 -9.28
C PHE A 625 6.97 15.73 -8.83
N ARG A 626 6.31 16.86 -8.61
CA ARG A 626 6.90 18.05 -7.98
C ARG A 626 6.04 18.35 -6.74
N PRO A 627 6.63 18.45 -5.54
CA PRO A 627 5.87 18.85 -4.37
C PRO A 627 5.20 20.20 -4.66
N SER A 628 3.89 20.28 -4.45
CA SER A 628 3.14 21.49 -4.74
C SER A 628 3.56 22.61 -3.79
N LEU A 629 4.39 23.53 -4.31
CA LEU A 629 4.70 24.81 -3.66
C LEU A 629 3.51 25.79 -3.68
N SER A 630 2.40 25.41 -4.32
CA SER A 630 1.22 26.23 -4.60
C SER A 630 0.14 26.17 -3.51
N ALA A 631 0.52 25.99 -2.25
CA ALA A 631 -0.37 26.34 -1.16
C ALA A 631 -0.36 27.86 -1.04
N GLU A 632 -1.52 28.52 -1.00
CA GLU A 632 -1.53 29.90 -0.49
C GLU A 632 -0.77 29.93 0.85
N PRO A 633 0.06 30.95 1.10
CA PRO A 633 0.85 31.04 2.32
C PRO A 633 -0.12 31.19 3.49
N ALA A 634 -0.54 30.06 4.06
CA ALA A 634 -1.31 30.04 5.28
C ALA A 634 -0.42 30.67 6.35
N LEU A 635 -0.75 31.90 6.74
CA LEU A 635 -0.07 32.64 7.81
C LEU A 635 -0.11 31.88 9.14
N ARG A 636 -1.03 30.91 9.26
CA ARG A 636 -1.36 30.20 10.48
C ARG A 636 -1.68 28.73 10.17
N LEU A 637 -1.05 27.82 10.91
CA LEU A 637 -1.41 26.41 10.94
C LEU A 637 -1.75 25.99 12.38
N SER A 638 -2.64 25.01 12.51
CA SER A 638 -3.04 24.44 13.80
C SER A 638 -2.72 22.95 13.85
N GLY A 639 -2.34 22.47 15.03
CA GLY A 639 -2.15 21.07 15.34
C GLY A 639 -2.60 20.74 16.76
N VAL A 640 -2.13 19.61 17.26
CA VAL A 640 -2.36 19.14 18.62
C VAL A 640 -1.22 19.61 19.52
N SER A 641 -1.56 20.29 20.61
CA SER A 641 -0.63 20.69 21.67
C SER A 641 -0.03 19.45 22.35
N LEU A 642 1.31 19.35 22.41
CA LEU A 642 1.98 18.29 23.16
C LEU A 642 2.51 18.78 24.51
N THR A 643 3.08 19.98 24.53
CA THR A 643 3.67 20.65 25.68
C THR A 643 3.21 22.11 25.72
N LEU A 644 3.52 22.82 26.80
CA LEU A 644 3.15 24.23 26.96
C LEU A 644 4.33 25.14 26.61
N GLY A 645 4.05 26.42 26.36
CA GLY A 645 5.04 27.46 26.14
C GLY A 645 4.89 28.18 24.80
N THR A 646 5.63 29.27 24.65
CA THR A 646 5.64 30.09 23.43
C THR A 646 7.07 30.35 23.01
N VAL A 647 7.36 30.20 21.73
CA VAL A 647 8.69 30.39 21.15
C VAL A 647 8.57 31.23 19.90
N GLN A 648 9.47 32.20 19.75
CA GLN A 648 9.63 32.96 18.51
C GLN A 648 11.03 32.70 17.97
N GLY A 649 11.12 32.30 16.69
CA GLY A 649 12.40 31.89 16.11
C GLY A 649 12.33 31.62 14.62
N LYS A 650 13.50 31.41 14.00
CA LYS A 650 13.62 30.96 12.62
C LYS A 650 13.19 29.49 12.50
N ALA A 651 12.40 29.18 11.50
CA ALA A 651 12.09 27.82 11.08
C ALA A 651 13.36 27.14 10.61
N TRP A 652 13.61 25.93 11.09
CA TRP A 652 14.62 25.03 10.56
C TRP A 652 13.91 23.78 10.07
N VAL A 653 13.70 23.70 8.75
CA VAL A 653 12.95 22.63 8.12
C VAL A 653 13.91 21.48 7.81
N LEU A 654 13.69 20.32 8.43
CA LEU A 654 14.55 19.14 8.29
C LEU A 654 13.75 17.91 7.85
N ARG A 655 14.37 17.12 6.96
CA ARG A 655 13.89 15.78 6.57
C ARG A 655 14.55 14.67 7.38
N GLU A 656 15.81 14.88 7.76
CA GLU A 656 16.60 13.97 8.58
C GLU A 656 17.19 14.72 9.78
N PRO A 657 17.44 14.04 10.91
CA PRO A 657 18.02 14.68 12.09
C PRO A 657 19.44 15.17 11.82
N SER A 658 19.75 16.36 12.30
CA SER A 658 21.08 16.98 12.25
C SER A 658 21.67 17.11 13.65
N ILE A 659 22.99 17.00 13.74
CA ILE A 659 23.79 17.21 14.95
C ILE A 659 24.39 18.63 15.02
N SER A 660 24.23 19.44 13.99
CA SER A 660 24.75 20.82 13.92
C SER A 660 23.69 21.81 13.46
N LEU A 661 23.72 23.01 14.04
CA LEU A 661 22.89 24.13 13.59
C LEU A 661 23.45 24.72 12.29
N PRO A 662 22.59 25.15 11.36
CA PRO A 662 23.01 25.92 10.20
C PRO A 662 23.58 27.28 10.60
N GLU A 663 24.44 27.84 9.74
CA GLU A 663 25.07 29.14 9.98
C GLU A 663 24.01 30.25 10.12
N GLY A 664 24.19 31.16 11.10
CA GLY A 664 23.25 32.26 11.37
C GLY A 664 21.97 31.87 12.12
N PHE A 665 21.92 30.65 12.70
CA PHE A 665 20.86 30.20 13.60
C PHE A 665 21.35 30.14 15.05
N GLU A 666 20.48 30.53 15.98
CA GLU A 666 20.74 30.47 17.42
C GLU A 666 19.79 29.47 18.06
N LYS A 667 20.29 28.63 18.98
CA LYS A 667 19.49 27.60 19.65
C LYS A 667 18.18 28.13 20.23
N HIS A 668 18.26 29.25 20.96
CA HIS A 668 17.12 29.87 21.65
C HIS A 668 16.10 30.53 20.71
N ARG A 669 16.44 30.65 19.42
CA ARG A 669 15.62 31.28 18.37
C ARG A 669 15.46 30.38 17.16
N THR A 670 15.53 29.06 17.35
CA THR A 670 15.32 28.08 16.28
C THR A 670 14.12 27.20 16.60
N ILE A 671 13.18 27.10 15.64
CA ILE A 671 12.02 26.23 15.72
C ILE A 671 12.22 25.11 14.70
N LEU A 672 12.36 23.87 15.17
CA LEU A 672 12.42 22.70 14.30
C LEU A 672 11.07 22.51 13.63
N VAL A 673 11.04 22.48 12.31
CA VAL A 673 9.88 22.06 11.52
C VAL A 673 10.26 20.75 10.86
N ALA A 674 9.69 19.67 11.36
CA ALA A 674 9.94 18.34 10.83
C ALA A 674 8.62 17.70 10.44
N ARG A 675 8.70 16.68 9.60
CA ARG A 675 7.50 15.94 9.26
C ARG A 675 7.11 14.94 10.34
N SER A 676 8.07 14.19 10.84
CA SER A 676 7.92 13.19 11.90
C SER A 676 9.24 13.11 12.65
N VAL A 677 9.19 12.69 13.91
CA VAL A 677 10.39 12.59 14.76
C VAL A 677 10.36 11.30 15.59
N ASP A 678 11.54 10.80 15.93
CA ASP A 678 11.74 9.62 16.76
C ASP A 678 12.95 9.79 17.70
N ALA A 679 13.38 8.72 18.36
CA ALA A 679 14.54 8.72 19.25
C ALA A 679 15.86 9.12 18.54
N GLY A 680 15.93 9.01 17.22
CA GLY A 680 17.08 9.48 16.44
C GLY A 680 17.19 11.01 16.37
N TRP A 681 16.13 11.75 16.66
CA TRP A 681 16.09 13.23 16.61
C TRP A 681 16.53 13.89 17.92
N ILE A 682 16.82 13.10 18.95
CA ILE A 682 17.38 13.56 20.22
C ILE A 682 18.53 14.57 20.05
N PRO A 683 19.53 14.32 19.18
CA PRO A 683 20.64 15.24 19.01
C PRO A 683 20.21 16.58 18.41
N THR A 684 19.14 16.58 17.61
CA THR A 684 18.56 17.77 16.97
C THR A 684 17.71 18.57 17.94
N PHE A 685 16.93 17.92 18.80
CA PHE A 685 16.23 18.59 19.90
C PHE A 685 17.20 19.32 20.83
N ALA A 686 18.43 18.77 20.92
CA ALA A 686 19.71 19.43 21.12
C ALA A 686 19.76 20.96 21.05
N LEU A 687 19.29 21.41 19.89
CA LEU A 687 19.74 22.59 19.19
C LEU A 687 18.60 23.59 18.96
N VAL A 688 17.38 23.28 19.39
CA VAL A 688 16.20 24.08 19.08
C VAL A 688 15.44 24.50 20.34
N ALA A 689 14.65 25.55 20.21
CA ALA A 689 13.82 26.10 21.29
C ALA A 689 12.37 25.64 21.21
N GLY A 690 11.90 25.18 20.05
CA GLY A 690 10.56 24.64 19.86
C GLY A 690 10.47 23.67 18.69
N VAL A 691 9.41 22.88 18.64
CA VAL A 691 9.23 21.83 17.62
C VAL A 691 7.83 21.83 17.02
N VAL A 692 7.74 21.76 15.70
CA VAL A 692 6.52 21.64 14.91
C VAL A 692 6.63 20.36 14.08
N VAL A 693 5.67 19.45 14.25
CA VAL A 693 5.66 18.17 13.54
C VAL A 693 4.37 17.98 12.73
N GLU A 694 4.50 17.59 11.45
CA GLU A 694 3.32 17.38 10.58
C GLU A 694 2.53 16.13 10.92
N THR A 695 3.24 15.05 11.23
CA THR A 695 2.72 13.69 11.39
C THR A 695 3.06 13.19 12.78
N GLY A 696 2.05 12.71 13.49
CA GLY A 696 2.20 12.17 14.82
C GLY A 696 0.91 12.30 15.59
N GLY A 697 0.29 11.17 15.93
CA GLY A 697 -0.80 11.17 16.89
C GLY A 697 -0.33 11.61 18.27
N ASP A 698 -1.28 11.97 19.13
CA ASP A 698 -1.01 12.36 20.51
C ASP A 698 -0.19 11.30 21.30
N LEU A 699 -0.30 10.04 20.90
CA LEU A 699 0.39 8.90 21.51
C LEU A 699 1.52 8.33 20.65
N SER A 700 1.94 9.05 19.60
CA SER A 700 3.06 8.59 18.78
C SER A 700 4.34 8.58 19.59
N HIS A 701 5.30 7.76 19.16
CA HIS A 701 6.59 7.67 19.81
C HIS A 701 7.31 9.04 19.84
N GLY A 702 7.25 9.78 18.74
CA GLY A 702 7.75 11.16 18.66
C GLY A 702 7.04 12.12 19.62
N SER A 703 5.72 12.03 19.74
CA SER A 703 4.95 12.87 20.68
C SER A 703 5.30 12.60 22.15
N ILE A 704 5.59 11.34 22.49
CA ILE A 704 6.06 10.95 23.83
C ILE A 704 7.45 11.56 24.09
N ILE A 705 8.38 11.44 23.14
CA ILE A 705 9.73 12.01 23.25
C ILE A 705 9.68 13.54 23.41
N LEU A 706 8.92 14.24 22.58
CA LEU A 706 8.81 15.70 22.65
C LEU A 706 8.30 16.19 24.01
N ARG A 707 7.39 15.42 24.63
CA ARG A 707 6.93 15.69 26.00
C ARG A 707 7.97 15.47 27.08
N GLU A 708 8.84 14.48 26.89
CA GLU A 708 9.90 14.17 27.84
C GLU A 708 11.01 15.22 27.81
N ILE A 709 11.29 15.77 26.62
CA ILE A 709 12.30 16.82 26.44
C ILE A 709 11.80 18.17 26.98
N GLY A 710 10.48 18.38 27.03
CA GLY A 710 9.88 19.57 27.63
C GLY A 710 9.97 20.84 26.77
N LEU A 711 10.44 20.74 25.53
CA LEU A 711 10.39 21.85 24.57
C LEU A 711 8.93 22.17 24.19
N PRO A 712 8.57 23.45 24.01
CA PRO A 712 7.30 23.83 23.39
C PRO A 712 7.12 23.14 22.03
N ALA A 713 6.08 22.31 21.92
CA ALA A 713 5.91 21.42 20.79
C ALA A 713 4.44 21.21 20.41
N ILE A 714 4.19 21.19 19.10
CA ILE A 714 2.90 20.85 18.50
C ILE A 714 3.09 19.76 17.44
N THR A 715 2.11 18.87 17.34
CA THR A 715 2.10 17.76 16.37
C THR A 715 0.85 17.80 15.49
N ASN A 716 0.78 16.94 14.48
CA ASN A 716 -0.35 16.88 13.54
C ASN A 716 -0.63 18.22 12.84
N VAL A 717 0.41 19.03 12.62
CA VAL A 717 0.32 20.32 11.90
C VAL A 717 0.44 20.04 10.41
N ARG A 718 -0.69 19.67 9.80
CA ARG A 718 -0.71 19.22 8.41
C ARG A 718 -0.05 20.26 7.48
N ARG A 719 0.84 19.78 6.62
CA ARG A 719 1.57 20.57 5.59
C ARG A 719 2.59 21.58 6.13
N ALA A 720 2.99 21.52 7.40
CA ALA A 720 3.98 22.45 7.97
C ALA A 720 5.30 22.54 7.18
N THR A 721 5.86 21.42 6.69
CA THR A 721 7.10 21.38 5.90
C THR A 721 6.92 21.81 4.44
N ALA A 722 5.69 21.82 3.94
CA ALA A 722 5.35 22.35 2.62
C ALA A 722 5.03 23.85 2.67
N VAL A 723 4.54 24.34 3.82
CA VAL A 723 4.19 25.76 4.01
C VAL A 723 5.38 26.56 4.50
N PHE A 724 6.11 26.10 5.53
CA PHE A 724 7.25 26.79 6.12
C PHE A 724 8.56 26.38 5.46
N HIS A 725 9.47 27.33 5.30
CA HIS A 725 10.80 27.15 4.72
C HIS A 725 11.88 27.50 5.74
N THR A 726 13.05 26.87 5.63
CA THR A 726 14.19 27.18 6.50
C THR A 726 14.55 28.66 6.39
N GLY A 727 14.57 29.36 7.53
CA GLY A 727 14.82 30.81 7.62
C GLY A 727 13.58 31.65 7.89
N ASP A 728 12.36 31.12 7.69
CA ASP A 728 11.12 31.82 7.99
C ASP A 728 11.02 32.18 9.48
N TRP A 729 10.58 33.39 9.82
CA TRP A 729 10.28 33.72 11.21
C TRP A 729 8.93 33.16 11.62
N LEU A 730 8.90 32.32 12.65
CA LEU A 730 7.69 31.71 13.19
C LEU A 730 7.45 32.12 14.63
N GLN A 731 6.18 32.19 15.00
CA GLN A 731 5.71 32.21 16.39
C GLN A 731 4.96 30.90 16.66
N LEU A 732 5.50 30.09 17.56
CA LEU A 732 4.91 28.86 18.05
C LEU A 732 4.23 29.11 19.39
N ASN A 733 2.92 28.90 19.48
CA ASN A 733 2.18 28.82 20.72
C ASN A 733 1.73 27.38 20.96
N ALA A 734 2.51 26.65 21.75
CA ALA A 734 2.26 25.24 21.97
C ALA A 734 0.96 25.00 22.75
N ALA A 735 0.65 25.86 23.73
CA ALA A 735 -0.57 25.76 24.54
C ALA A 735 -1.87 25.84 23.72
N GLN A 736 -1.87 26.63 22.64
CA GLN A 736 -3.01 26.77 21.73
C GLN A 736 -2.93 25.82 20.52
N GLY A 737 -1.88 25.00 20.42
CA GLY A 737 -1.66 24.12 19.27
C GLY A 737 -1.39 24.90 17.98
N LEU A 738 -0.74 26.06 18.04
CA LEU A 738 -0.69 27.01 16.93
C LEU A 738 0.73 27.39 16.50
N VAL A 739 0.94 27.52 15.20
CA VAL A 739 2.16 28.12 14.62
C VAL A 739 1.81 29.12 13.54
N GLU A 740 2.44 30.29 13.59
CA GLU A 740 2.19 31.41 12.67
C GLU A 740 3.49 31.92 12.05
N ARG A 741 3.47 32.30 10.76
CA ARG A 741 4.58 32.99 10.12
C ARG A 741 4.48 34.48 10.44
N LEU A 742 5.55 35.05 10.97
CA LEU A 742 5.67 36.48 11.22
C LEU A 742 6.04 37.18 9.90
N GLN A 743 5.24 38.15 9.47
CA GLN A 743 5.61 39.02 8.35
C GLN A 743 6.82 39.86 8.77
N SER A 744 7.83 39.94 7.91
CA SER A 744 8.96 40.86 8.13
C SER A 744 8.41 42.28 8.22
N VAL A 745 8.63 42.96 9.35
CA VAL A 745 8.41 44.40 9.44
C VAL A 745 9.35 45.03 8.42
N SER A 746 8.79 45.50 7.31
CA SER A 746 9.49 46.39 6.39
C SER A 746 9.95 47.58 7.19
N THR A 747 11.26 47.71 7.40
CA THR A 747 11.85 48.91 7.98
C THR A 747 11.48 50.06 7.04
N PRO A 748 10.79 51.13 7.49
CA PRO A 748 10.56 52.26 6.61
C PRO A 748 11.91 52.91 6.32
N GLU A 749 12.33 52.88 5.05
CA GLU A 749 13.40 53.75 4.57
C GLU A 749 12.98 55.20 4.81
N GLY A 750 13.90 55.98 5.40
CA GLY A 750 13.84 57.44 5.35
C GLY A 750 13.39 58.12 6.63
N ILE A 751 14.23 58.12 7.67
CA ILE A 751 14.42 59.32 8.51
C ILE A 751 15.92 59.51 8.73
N THR A 752 16.52 60.44 7.99
CA THR A 752 17.84 61.01 8.25
C THR A 752 17.82 61.75 9.60
N PRO A 753 18.81 61.56 10.48
CA PRO A 753 18.88 62.30 11.74
C PRO A 753 19.46 63.71 11.52
N PRO A 754 19.02 64.72 12.30
CA PRO A 754 19.78 65.97 12.49
C PRO A 754 21.04 65.77 13.32
#